data_AF-A0A7C4RK43-F1
#
_entry.id   AF-A0A7C4RK43-F1
#
_cell.length_a   1.000
_cell.length_b   1.000
_cell.length_c   1.000
_cell.angle_alpha   90.00
_cell.angle_beta   90.00
_cell.angle_gamma   90.00
#
_symmetry.space_group_name_H-M   'P 1'
#
loop_
_entity.id
_entity.type
_entity.pdbx_description
1 polymer ?
#
loop_
_entity_poly.entity_id
_entity_poly.type
_entity_poly.pdbx_seq_one_letter_code
_entity_poly.pdbx_strand_id
1 'polypeptide(L)'
;MLSWLRGGVWRKRALILLFTLFSLSFAFISYGDEVSTAARMQEVVKRFVKETGYEVIGVGSWIKGSRYRLGVSDHDMRLLLPKDVSAQDAQKIWIKAQDRLREMIEKEFGSNAKKVLERTNLYPPSQLVRGLESVEDAMDLFARCKRVPNLGVSGSVSPDKLRKFAEGIYGRGAGAYIQSYERAAGKLFYRYGDKVYVGLTDLAHWSEGVAKYSVSGAANTASQWLSHLDEILKGNRDAASLVKYLERLERDLVKARDMARFKTDFALRERIRDVIGRLNANPRDLHAVEGAIRDISRRASLEVSILKRYESAGSFGRMVLGEAMDSLESGRGGLGKVLEDVKGRFPDLPAEKIVNGLLTVYLAYSTSRAAGEGNMGRALSDIMTSFTGLTTGVTVQIAQAILDSARENGYSFAAASQSAFDLIEGVFTGLGRAGVSDRRYTLDQLVSNITTEEGLKAFVMARAREAASRDWGPAGALHDLSTAEAIFDRCYPVILRAWQAKREMLAMEVNDLLDLLESETLLLIYSPYEVNVSEKGEPVDVTVTLVHTVKGFSEILRKVKGNLKVLVGPKGKVFADANYFWSKGGREGGVYPSQIYSFSKPGVYRVEVEQLIGVKASGGYNLSRDIKRKAFVEIPVVSGKKEVQTDVQTGDFMLVKVESKEAWFSGVEEGYLRDARASENGLSAIRKYYKNWVPIAAYWNAPPKVLRKGQKVEIIFTRLDRPNKDIYAEGIVSVYYIDKDGHVLTVRGPYGVDKNSNTVVLEGIFDITDWDRIRARRNFSIDDVHEIGIKVVGALVEFYIVRRPFGEKETIYWYKRR
;
A
#
# COMPACT_ATOMS: atom_id res chain seq x y z
N MET A 1 -50.02 44.83 52.69
CA MET A 1 -48.72 44.35 52.15
C MET A 1 -47.69 45.46 51.96
N LEU A 2 -48.06 46.67 51.51
CA LEU A 2 -47.10 47.75 51.23
C LEU A 2 -46.54 48.48 52.47
N SER A 3 -47.10 48.31 53.68
CA SER A 3 -46.48 48.85 54.91
C SER A 3 -45.36 47.96 55.48
N TRP A 4 -45.17 46.75 54.93
CA TRP A 4 -44.17 45.77 55.39
C TRP A 4 -42.78 45.96 54.74
N LEU A 5 -42.61 47.01 53.91
CA LEU A 5 -41.42 47.24 53.08
C LEU A 5 -40.44 48.32 53.60
N ARG A 6 -40.66 48.88 54.81
CA ARG A 6 -39.81 49.94 55.40
C ARG A 6 -38.91 49.49 56.57
N GLY A 7 -38.43 48.25 56.60
CA GLY A 7 -37.54 47.78 57.68
C GLY A 7 -36.35 46.97 57.19
N GLY A 8 -35.13 47.45 57.48
CA GLY A 8 -33.87 46.73 57.68
C GLY A 8 -33.37 45.74 56.62
N VAL A 9 -32.06 45.79 56.33
CA VAL A 9 -31.31 44.87 55.43
C VAL A 9 -31.66 43.38 55.64
N TRP A 10 -32.00 42.99 56.87
CA TRP A 10 -32.44 41.63 57.24
C TRP A 10 -33.75 41.17 56.58
N ARG A 11 -34.73 42.05 56.35
CA ARG A 11 -36.00 41.67 55.72
C ARG A 11 -35.88 41.53 54.19
N LYS A 12 -35.02 42.34 53.55
CA LYS A 12 -34.67 42.15 52.13
C LYS A 12 -33.95 40.82 51.89
N ARG A 13 -33.05 40.42 52.81
CA ARG A 13 -32.40 39.10 52.77
C ARG A 13 -33.40 37.96 52.94
N ALA A 14 -34.39 38.09 53.84
CA ALA A 14 -35.45 37.09 54.00
C ALA A 14 -36.33 36.96 52.73
N LEU A 15 -36.66 38.07 52.06
CA LEU A 15 -37.44 38.06 50.81
C LEU A 15 -36.66 37.43 49.64
N ILE A 16 -35.36 37.73 49.53
CA ILE A 16 -34.46 37.09 48.56
C ILE A 16 -34.37 35.60 48.88
N LEU A 17 -34.17 35.20 50.13
CA LEU A 17 -34.11 33.79 50.52
C LEU A 17 -35.42 33.06 50.19
N LEU A 18 -36.57 33.68 50.44
CA LEU A 18 -37.89 33.13 50.09
C LEU A 18 -38.07 33.01 48.58
N PHE A 19 -37.67 34.01 47.79
CA PHE A 19 -37.72 33.97 46.33
C PHE A 19 -36.74 32.93 45.75
N THR A 20 -35.56 32.78 46.36
CA THR A 20 -34.54 31.79 46.00
C THR A 20 -35.02 30.38 46.36
N LEU A 21 -35.64 30.19 47.53
CA LEU A 21 -36.26 28.93 47.93
C LEU A 21 -37.47 28.59 47.06
N PHE A 22 -38.30 29.56 46.67
CA PHE A 22 -39.44 29.34 45.77
C PHE A 22 -38.99 28.99 44.33
N SER A 23 -37.94 29.64 43.83
CA SER A 23 -37.38 29.36 42.50
C SER A 23 -36.58 28.06 42.47
N LEU A 24 -35.87 27.70 43.54
CA LEU A 24 -35.30 26.36 43.72
C LEU A 24 -36.42 25.31 43.80
N SER A 25 -37.50 25.56 44.52
CA SER A 25 -38.64 24.63 44.61
C SER A 25 -39.30 24.42 43.23
N PHE A 26 -39.50 25.48 42.44
CA PHE A 26 -40.05 25.37 41.08
C PHE A 26 -39.10 24.64 40.12
N ALA A 27 -37.78 24.88 40.21
CA ALA A 27 -36.78 24.16 39.42
C ALA A 27 -36.69 22.67 39.81
N PHE A 28 -36.81 22.34 41.09
CA PHE A 28 -36.84 20.96 41.59
C PHE A 28 -38.15 20.23 41.24
N ILE A 29 -39.30 20.91 41.28
CA ILE A 29 -40.60 20.35 40.86
C ILE A 29 -40.60 20.08 39.34
N SER A 30 -40.11 21.02 38.54
CA SER A 30 -40.04 20.88 37.08
C SER A 30 -39.06 19.76 36.66
N TYR A 31 -37.90 19.65 37.32
CA TYR A 31 -36.93 18.58 37.06
C TYR A 31 -37.44 17.20 37.55
N GLY A 32 -38.19 17.16 38.65
CA GLY A 32 -38.86 15.96 39.16
C GLY A 32 -39.96 15.44 38.23
N ASP A 33 -40.75 16.34 37.63
CA ASP A 33 -41.79 16.00 36.64
C ASP A 33 -41.21 15.49 35.31
N GLU A 34 -40.03 15.99 34.90
CA GLU A 34 -39.32 15.52 33.71
C GLU A 34 -38.74 14.11 33.87
N VAL A 35 -38.07 13.83 35.00
CA VAL A 35 -37.54 12.48 35.29
C VAL A 35 -38.68 11.49 35.53
N SER A 36 -39.79 11.92 36.15
CA SER A 36 -40.95 11.05 36.36
C SER A 36 -41.65 10.67 35.05
N THR A 37 -41.76 11.58 34.08
CA THR A 37 -42.40 11.28 32.78
C THR A 37 -41.62 10.24 31.97
N ALA A 38 -40.30 10.38 31.87
CA ALA A 38 -39.46 9.42 31.17
C ALA A 38 -39.53 8.02 31.81
N ALA A 39 -39.48 7.94 33.15
CA ALA A 39 -39.61 6.68 33.88
C ALA A 39 -41.00 6.05 33.70
N ARG A 40 -42.08 6.84 33.75
CA ARG A 40 -43.45 6.39 33.50
C ARG A 40 -43.64 5.86 32.09
N MET A 41 -43.01 6.51 31.09
CA MET A 41 -43.05 6.02 29.71
C MET A 41 -42.35 4.67 29.58
N GLN A 42 -41.19 4.48 30.22
CA GLN A 42 -40.54 3.16 30.26
C GLN A 42 -41.43 2.09 30.90
N GLU A 43 -42.22 2.44 31.92
CA GLU A 43 -43.14 1.51 32.56
C GLU A 43 -44.36 1.18 31.68
N VAL A 44 -44.87 2.15 30.93
CA VAL A 44 -45.87 1.91 29.86
C VAL A 44 -45.33 0.91 28.85
N VAL A 45 -44.08 1.08 28.39
CA VAL A 45 -43.46 0.16 27.43
C VAL A 45 -43.26 -1.24 28.01
N LYS A 46 -42.83 -1.37 29.26
CA LYS A 46 -42.73 -2.68 29.91
C LYS A 46 -44.08 -3.38 30.00
N ARG A 47 -45.15 -2.68 30.37
CA ARG A 47 -46.52 -3.24 30.37
C ARG A 47 -46.96 -3.64 28.97
N PHE A 48 -46.69 -2.80 27.97
CA PHE A 48 -46.96 -3.10 26.56
C PHE A 48 -46.30 -4.41 26.12
N VAL A 49 -45.00 -4.57 26.39
CA VAL A 49 -44.25 -5.79 26.07
C VAL A 49 -44.78 -6.99 26.84
N LYS A 50 -45.14 -6.81 28.12
CA LYS A 50 -45.69 -7.89 28.98
C LYS A 50 -47.01 -8.43 28.43
N GLU A 51 -47.93 -7.54 28.06
CA GLU A 51 -49.29 -7.88 27.65
C GLU A 51 -49.36 -8.37 26.20
N THR A 52 -48.62 -7.72 25.29
CA THR A 52 -48.69 -8.05 23.87
C THR A 52 -47.73 -9.16 23.46
N GLY A 53 -46.64 -9.35 24.21
CA GLY A 53 -45.52 -10.21 23.82
C GLY A 53 -44.67 -9.64 22.69
N TYR A 54 -44.95 -8.43 22.19
CA TYR A 54 -44.12 -7.78 21.19
C TYR A 54 -42.84 -7.23 21.81
N GLU A 55 -41.78 -7.18 21.01
CA GLU A 55 -40.51 -6.58 21.39
C GLU A 55 -40.37 -5.19 20.77
N VAL A 56 -39.73 -4.27 21.49
CA VAL A 56 -39.49 -2.92 20.99
C VAL A 56 -38.09 -2.43 21.32
N ILE A 57 -37.49 -1.70 20.40
CA ILE A 57 -36.27 -0.92 20.66
C ILE A 57 -36.68 0.52 20.93
N GLY A 58 -36.43 1.02 22.13
CA GLY A 58 -36.58 2.44 22.45
C GLY A 58 -35.28 3.19 22.22
N VAL A 59 -35.35 4.41 21.69
CA VAL A 59 -34.21 5.29 21.42
C VAL A 59 -34.52 6.73 21.84
N GLY A 60 -33.51 7.46 22.33
CA GLY A 60 -33.65 8.88 22.66
C GLY A 60 -33.32 9.23 24.12
N SER A 61 -33.54 10.51 24.49
CA SER A 61 -33.22 11.04 25.82
C SER A 61 -34.04 10.39 26.94
N TRP A 62 -35.27 9.93 26.65
CA TRP A 62 -36.14 9.23 27.59
C TRP A 62 -35.62 7.84 28.00
N ILE A 63 -34.72 7.24 27.21
CA ILE A 63 -34.01 6.00 27.52
C ILE A 63 -32.70 6.28 28.26
N LYS A 64 -31.96 7.32 27.85
CA LYS A 64 -30.66 7.66 28.43
C LYS A 64 -30.74 8.41 29.76
N GLY A 65 -31.90 8.98 30.10
CA GLY A 65 -32.11 9.77 31.31
C GLY A 65 -31.38 11.12 31.35
N SER A 66 -30.62 11.46 30.31
CA SER A 66 -29.85 12.71 30.20
C SER A 66 -30.47 13.64 29.16
N ARG A 67 -30.58 14.93 29.51
CA ARG A 67 -31.11 16.01 28.64
C ARG A 67 -32.56 15.77 28.16
N TYR A 68 -33.34 14.97 28.90
CA TYR A 68 -34.78 14.85 28.64
C TYR A 68 -35.48 16.18 28.99
N ARG A 69 -36.42 16.60 28.16
CA ARG A 69 -37.22 17.82 28.35
C ARG A 69 -38.67 17.53 28.00
N LEU A 70 -39.58 17.75 28.93
CA LEU A 70 -41.00 17.47 28.74
C LEU A 70 -41.56 18.35 27.60
N GLY A 71 -42.33 17.74 26.68
CA GLY A 71 -42.94 18.44 25.54
C GLY A 71 -41.98 18.79 24.40
N VAL A 72 -40.67 18.55 24.57
CA VAL A 72 -39.63 18.78 23.56
C VAL A 72 -38.96 17.47 23.13
N SER A 73 -38.72 16.55 24.06
CA SER A 73 -38.10 15.24 23.76
C SER A 73 -39.11 14.26 23.18
N ASP A 74 -38.71 13.58 22.10
CA ASP A 74 -39.50 12.52 21.49
C ASP A 74 -39.24 11.15 22.15
N HIS A 75 -40.26 10.30 22.15
CA HIS A 75 -40.26 8.91 22.60
C HIS A 75 -40.25 8.00 21.38
N ASP A 76 -39.08 7.88 20.74
CA ASP A 76 -38.90 7.06 19.56
C ASP A 76 -38.78 5.58 19.91
N MET A 77 -39.60 4.75 19.27
CA MET A 77 -39.58 3.29 19.43
C MET A 77 -39.74 2.59 18.09
N ARG A 78 -39.03 1.48 17.88
CA ARG A 78 -39.23 0.60 16.72
C ARG A 78 -39.79 -0.74 17.17
N LEU A 79 -40.85 -1.20 16.50
CA LEU A 79 -41.41 -2.53 16.72
C LEU A 79 -40.50 -3.59 16.10
N LEU A 80 -40.24 -4.67 16.84
CA LEU A 80 -39.49 -5.82 16.35
C LEU A 80 -40.42 -7.01 16.14
N LEU A 81 -40.28 -7.67 14.99
CA LEU A 81 -41.01 -8.89 14.66
C LEU A 81 -40.05 -9.96 14.11
N PRO A 82 -40.37 -11.26 14.30
CA PRO A 82 -39.62 -12.36 13.70
C PRO A 82 -39.50 -12.26 12.17
N LYS A 83 -38.36 -12.70 11.62
CA LYS A 83 -38.01 -12.56 10.19
C LYS A 83 -39.00 -13.24 9.22
N ASP A 84 -39.69 -14.27 9.68
CA ASP A 84 -40.64 -15.10 8.96
C ASP A 84 -42.05 -14.47 8.86
N VAL A 85 -42.31 -13.39 9.61
CA VAL A 85 -43.58 -12.66 9.50
C VAL A 85 -43.68 -11.98 8.12
N SER A 86 -44.80 -12.21 7.42
CA SER A 86 -45.07 -11.59 6.12
C SER A 86 -45.25 -10.07 6.25
N ALA A 87 -45.01 -9.30 5.19
CA ALA A 87 -45.24 -7.85 5.20
C ALA A 87 -46.71 -7.50 5.51
N GLN A 88 -47.66 -8.30 5.01
CA GLN A 88 -49.09 -8.07 5.28
C GLN A 88 -49.45 -8.28 6.75
N ASP A 89 -48.90 -9.32 7.38
CA ASP A 89 -49.13 -9.58 8.80
C ASP A 89 -48.38 -8.59 9.68
N ALA A 90 -47.16 -8.21 9.29
CA ALA A 90 -46.40 -7.15 9.94
C ALA A 90 -47.17 -5.81 9.94
N GLN A 91 -47.88 -5.49 8.85
CA GLN A 91 -48.76 -4.31 8.79
C GLN A 91 -49.88 -4.40 9.83
N LYS A 92 -50.60 -5.52 9.86
CA LYS A 92 -51.71 -5.72 10.83
C LYS A 92 -51.20 -5.66 12.27
N ILE A 93 -50.06 -6.29 12.55
CA ILE A 93 -49.43 -6.29 13.87
C ILE A 93 -48.99 -4.89 14.26
N TRP A 94 -48.36 -4.14 13.35
CA TRP A 94 -47.92 -2.78 13.62
C TRP A 94 -49.09 -1.85 13.95
N ILE A 95 -50.19 -1.92 13.21
CA ILE A 95 -51.41 -1.14 13.49
C ILE A 95 -51.97 -1.48 14.88
N LYS A 96 -52.10 -2.77 15.19
CA LYS A 96 -52.57 -3.23 16.52
C LYS A 96 -51.65 -2.79 17.65
N ALA A 97 -50.34 -2.85 17.44
CA ALA A 97 -49.33 -2.39 18.39
C ALA A 97 -49.46 -0.88 18.66
N GLN A 98 -49.63 -0.06 17.61
CA GLN A 98 -49.84 1.38 17.74
C GLN A 98 -51.11 1.71 18.53
N ASP A 99 -52.22 1.04 18.21
CA ASP A 99 -53.50 1.28 18.87
C ASP A 99 -53.44 0.87 20.34
N ARG A 100 -52.85 -0.29 20.66
CA ARG A 100 -52.68 -0.74 22.04
C ARG A 100 -51.76 0.17 22.85
N LEU A 101 -50.64 0.60 22.27
CA LEU A 101 -49.71 1.50 22.94
C LEU A 101 -50.36 2.88 23.21
N ARG A 102 -51.18 3.38 22.27
CA ARG A 102 -51.96 4.61 22.45
C ARG A 102 -52.89 4.50 23.66
N GLU A 103 -53.68 3.43 23.76
CA GLU A 103 -54.59 3.19 24.89
C GLU A 103 -53.84 3.18 26.23
N MET A 104 -52.65 2.56 26.29
CA MET A 104 -51.85 2.51 27.50
C MET A 104 -51.29 3.88 27.90
N ILE A 105 -50.87 4.69 26.93
CA ILE A 105 -50.42 6.07 27.17
C ILE A 105 -51.58 6.93 27.66
N GLU A 106 -52.76 6.80 27.04
CA GLU A 106 -53.98 7.51 27.47
C GLU A 106 -54.36 7.17 28.90
N LYS A 107 -54.32 5.88 29.25
CA LYS A 107 -54.60 5.41 30.62
C LYS A 107 -53.58 5.91 31.64
N GLU A 108 -52.29 5.91 31.29
CA GLU A 108 -51.23 6.34 32.20
C GLU A 108 -51.23 7.85 32.41
N PHE A 109 -51.27 8.62 31.33
CA PHE A 109 -51.03 10.07 31.37
C PHE A 109 -52.30 10.92 31.44
N GLY A 110 -53.49 10.32 31.28
CA GLY A 110 -54.78 10.99 31.44
C GLY A 110 -54.87 12.28 30.62
N SER A 111 -55.12 13.41 31.28
CA SER A 111 -55.24 14.73 30.63
C SER A 111 -53.98 15.18 29.88
N ASN A 112 -52.79 14.65 30.22
CA ASN A 112 -51.53 14.95 29.53
C ASN A 112 -51.24 14.02 28.34
N ALA A 113 -52.04 12.98 28.12
CA ALA A 113 -51.77 11.96 27.12
C ALA A 113 -51.58 12.51 25.71
N LYS A 114 -52.39 13.50 25.30
CA LYS A 114 -52.27 14.12 23.96
C LYS A 114 -50.87 14.68 23.68
N LYS A 115 -50.28 15.41 24.65
CA LYS A 115 -48.92 15.98 24.51
C LYS A 115 -47.85 14.89 24.42
N VAL A 116 -48.05 13.79 25.17
CA VAL A 116 -47.13 12.64 25.15
C VAL A 116 -47.25 11.90 23.81
N LEU A 117 -48.46 11.66 23.32
CA LEU A 117 -48.72 11.00 22.04
C LEU A 117 -48.16 11.76 20.84
N GLU A 118 -48.30 13.08 20.80
CA GLU A 118 -47.71 13.94 19.77
C GLU A 118 -46.18 13.85 19.72
N ARG A 119 -45.56 13.44 20.83
CA ARG A 119 -44.12 13.20 20.98
C ARG A 119 -43.75 11.72 21.02
N THR A 120 -44.63 10.81 20.64
CA THR A 120 -44.37 9.37 20.69
C THR A 120 -44.46 8.79 19.29
N ASN A 121 -43.38 8.14 18.84
CA ASN A 121 -43.31 7.51 17.53
C ASN A 121 -43.13 6.00 17.72
N LEU A 122 -43.97 5.20 17.07
CA LEU A 122 -43.77 3.76 16.92
C LEU A 122 -43.48 3.45 15.45
N TYR A 123 -42.20 3.35 15.11
CA TYR A 123 -41.71 3.04 13.78
C TYR A 123 -42.08 1.61 13.36
N PRO A 124 -42.34 1.40 12.06
CA PRO A 124 -42.71 0.10 11.52
C PRO A 124 -41.57 -0.93 11.68
N PRO A 125 -41.92 -2.23 11.77
CA PRO A 125 -40.94 -3.31 11.81
C PRO A 125 -40.21 -3.49 10.48
N SER A 126 -39.05 -4.14 10.51
CA SER A 126 -38.15 -4.26 9.34
C SER A 126 -38.80 -4.95 8.13
N GLN A 127 -39.78 -5.83 8.35
CA GLN A 127 -40.58 -6.52 7.33
C GLN A 127 -41.40 -5.57 6.46
N LEU A 128 -41.79 -4.40 6.98
CA LEU A 128 -42.57 -3.40 6.24
C LEU A 128 -41.71 -2.43 5.45
N VAL A 129 -40.52 -2.12 5.97
CA VAL A 129 -39.61 -1.13 5.37
C VAL A 129 -38.49 -1.76 4.55
N ARG A 130 -38.41 -3.08 4.52
CA ARG A 130 -37.47 -3.82 3.67
C ARG A 130 -37.83 -3.58 2.21
N GLY A 131 -36.86 -3.12 1.43
CA GLY A 131 -37.03 -2.88 -0.01
C GLY A 131 -37.53 -1.48 -0.38
N LEU A 132 -37.76 -0.60 0.60
CA LEU A 132 -37.96 0.82 0.29
C LEU A 132 -36.66 1.40 -0.28
N GLU A 133 -36.73 1.97 -1.48
CA GLU A 133 -35.57 2.56 -2.14
C GLU A 133 -35.48 4.08 -1.90
N SER A 134 -36.62 4.72 -1.66
CA SER A 134 -36.78 6.17 -1.56
C SER A 134 -37.64 6.61 -0.35
N VAL A 135 -37.74 7.92 -0.14
CA VAL A 135 -38.65 8.51 0.87
C VAL A 135 -40.10 8.43 0.36
N GLU A 136 -40.28 8.57 -0.95
CA GLU A 136 -41.55 8.46 -1.65
C GLU A 136 -42.17 7.08 -1.43
N ASP A 137 -41.38 6.00 -1.52
CA ASP A 137 -41.86 4.63 -1.23
C ASP A 137 -42.39 4.50 0.21
N ALA A 138 -41.75 5.18 1.16
CA ALA A 138 -42.17 5.21 2.55
C ALA A 138 -43.48 5.98 2.73
N MET A 139 -43.63 7.12 2.04
CA MET A 139 -44.88 7.87 2.04
C MET A 139 -46.03 7.05 1.44
N ASP A 140 -45.77 6.32 0.36
CA ASP A 140 -46.74 5.41 -0.25
C ASP A 140 -47.11 4.26 0.68
N LEU A 141 -46.12 3.69 1.39
CA LEU A 141 -46.37 2.68 2.43
C LEU A 141 -47.30 3.24 3.51
N PHE A 142 -47.02 4.42 4.06
CA PHE A 142 -47.82 5.04 5.11
C PHE A 142 -49.21 5.44 4.63
N ALA A 143 -49.34 5.92 3.38
CA ALA A 143 -50.61 6.20 2.74
C ALA A 143 -51.46 4.92 2.61
N ARG A 144 -50.86 3.81 2.13
CA ARG A 144 -51.53 2.50 2.03
C ARG A 144 -51.94 1.97 3.40
N CYS A 145 -51.09 2.13 4.40
CA CYS A 145 -51.38 1.71 5.77
C CYS A 145 -52.39 2.62 6.48
N LYS A 146 -52.68 3.81 5.93
CA LYS A 146 -53.48 4.87 6.58
C LYS A 146 -52.99 5.16 8.00
N ARG A 147 -51.67 5.09 8.20
CA ARG A 147 -50.98 5.27 9.48
C ARG A 147 -49.62 5.89 9.25
N VAL A 148 -49.17 6.65 10.25
CA VAL A 148 -47.80 7.20 10.35
C VAL A 148 -47.17 6.71 11.66
N PRO A 149 -45.85 6.78 11.82
CA PRO A 149 -45.18 6.41 13.07
C PRO A 149 -45.69 7.18 14.29
N ASN A 150 -45.99 8.48 14.14
CA ASN A 150 -46.43 9.33 15.26
C ASN A 150 -47.81 8.93 15.80
N LEU A 151 -47.88 8.64 17.10
CA LEU A 151 -49.11 8.16 17.75
C LEU A 151 -50.14 9.26 18.03
N GLY A 152 -49.73 10.54 17.96
CA GLY A 152 -50.61 11.70 18.05
C GLY A 152 -51.53 11.87 16.85
N VAL A 153 -51.28 11.15 15.75
CA VAL A 153 -52.17 11.09 14.59
C VAL A 153 -53.10 9.88 14.71
N SER A 154 -54.41 10.15 14.78
CA SER A 154 -55.47 9.15 14.68
C SER A 154 -56.34 9.41 13.44
N GLY A 155 -56.94 8.34 12.88
CA GLY A 155 -57.83 8.42 11.72
C GLY A 155 -57.12 8.49 10.35
N SER A 156 -57.84 8.98 9.33
CA SER A 156 -57.33 9.09 7.95
C SER A 156 -56.16 10.06 7.84
N VAL A 157 -55.08 9.63 7.18
CA VAL A 157 -53.87 10.43 6.98
C VAL A 157 -53.99 11.18 5.66
N SER A 158 -54.09 12.52 5.72
CA SER A 158 -54.00 13.39 4.54
C SER A 158 -52.53 13.54 4.08
N PRO A 159 -52.27 13.97 2.82
CA PRO A 159 -50.92 14.22 2.33
C PRO A 159 -50.09 15.16 3.22
N ASP A 160 -50.69 16.20 3.77
CA ASP A 160 -50.00 17.13 4.68
C ASP A 160 -49.66 16.49 6.03
N LYS A 161 -50.53 15.59 6.53
CA LYS A 161 -50.25 14.81 7.74
C LYS A 161 -49.16 13.78 7.49
N LEU A 162 -49.10 13.16 6.30
CA LEU A 162 -48.01 12.27 5.91
C LEU A 162 -46.68 13.02 5.99
N ARG A 163 -46.53 14.15 5.28
CA ARG A 163 -45.29 14.92 5.27
C ARG A 163 -44.84 15.37 6.67
N LYS A 164 -45.79 15.76 7.53
CA LYS A 164 -45.47 16.28 8.86
C LYS A 164 -45.14 15.20 9.89
N PHE A 165 -45.80 14.03 9.82
CA PHE A 165 -45.78 13.03 10.90
C PHE A 165 -45.20 11.68 10.50
N ALA A 166 -44.79 11.52 9.24
CA ALA A 166 -43.98 10.40 8.76
C ALA A 166 -42.47 10.67 8.90
N GLU A 167 -42.06 11.47 9.89
CA GLU A 167 -40.65 11.77 10.16
C GLU A 167 -39.86 10.48 10.36
N GLY A 168 -38.65 10.40 9.79
CA GLY A 168 -37.76 9.26 9.88
C GLY A 168 -36.72 9.24 8.76
N ILE A 169 -35.81 8.25 8.80
CA ILE A 169 -34.86 8.01 7.71
C ILE A 169 -35.34 6.79 6.93
N TYR A 170 -35.55 6.96 5.62
CA TYR A 170 -36.08 5.91 4.75
C TYR A 170 -35.25 5.72 3.48
N GLY A 171 -35.55 4.66 2.74
CA GLY A 171 -34.88 4.34 1.48
C GLY A 171 -33.54 3.61 1.65
N ARG A 172 -32.76 3.60 0.58
CA ARG A 172 -31.50 2.84 0.49
C ARG A 172 -30.54 3.19 1.64
N GLY A 173 -30.05 2.15 2.32
CA GLY A 173 -29.04 2.27 3.37
C GLY A 173 -29.55 2.74 4.75
N ALA A 174 -30.84 3.10 4.88
CA ALA A 174 -31.41 3.56 6.16
C ALA A 174 -31.23 2.55 7.30
N GLY A 175 -31.35 1.25 7.02
CA GLY A 175 -31.18 0.18 8.00
C GLY A 175 -29.81 0.18 8.70
N ALA A 176 -28.72 0.51 7.99
CA ALA A 176 -27.38 0.57 8.58
C ALA A 176 -27.25 1.75 9.56
N TYR A 177 -27.84 2.90 9.22
CA TYR A 177 -27.91 4.05 10.14
C TYR A 177 -28.76 3.73 11.36
N ILE A 178 -29.97 3.19 11.16
CA ILE A 178 -30.91 2.87 12.23
C ILE A 178 -30.27 1.91 13.23
N GLN A 179 -29.72 0.77 12.76
CA GLN A 179 -29.05 -0.19 13.64
C GLN A 179 -27.87 0.41 14.38
N SER A 180 -27.08 1.28 13.73
CA SER A 180 -25.95 1.95 14.37
C SER A 180 -26.39 2.95 15.45
N TYR A 181 -27.47 3.68 15.22
CA TYR A 181 -28.04 4.60 16.20
C TYR A 181 -28.64 3.84 17.38
N GLU A 182 -29.39 2.76 17.11
CA GLU A 182 -29.95 1.86 18.11
C GLU A 182 -28.87 1.20 18.97
N ARG A 183 -27.74 0.77 18.38
CA ARG A 183 -26.59 0.26 19.16
C ARG A 183 -25.99 1.30 20.10
N ALA A 184 -25.82 2.53 19.62
CA ALA A 184 -25.18 3.59 20.37
C ALA A 184 -26.09 4.23 21.44
N ALA A 185 -27.41 4.13 21.26
CA ALA A 185 -28.35 4.94 22.03
C ALA A 185 -29.63 4.24 22.48
N GLY A 186 -29.87 3.00 22.05
CA GLY A 186 -31.12 2.29 22.27
C GLY A 186 -31.09 1.29 23.41
N LYS A 187 -32.28 0.84 23.77
CA LYS A 187 -32.52 -0.28 24.69
C LYS A 187 -33.60 -1.19 24.12
N LEU A 188 -33.36 -2.49 24.20
CA LEU A 188 -34.32 -3.52 23.80
C LEU A 188 -35.23 -3.87 24.98
N PHE A 189 -36.53 -3.74 24.81
CA PHE A 189 -37.53 -4.22 25.75
C PHE A 189 -38.11 -5.52 25.21
N TYR A 190 -37.95 -6.61 25.96
CA TYR A 190 -38.37 -7.95 25.54
C TYR A 190 -38.90 -8.75 26.72
N ARG A 191 -39.73 -9.75 26.43
CA ARG A 191 -40.32 -10.64 27.42
C ARG A 191 -39.61 -12.00 27.39
N TYR A 192 -39.25 -12.51 28.56
CA TYR A 192 -38.77 -13.89 28.71
C TYR A 192 -39.43 -14.52 29.95
N GLY A 193 -40.26 -15.54 29.71
CA GLY A 193 -41.20 -16.04 30.72
C GLY A 193 -42.21 -14.96 31.12
N ASP A 194 -42.47 -14.82 32.43
CA ASP A 194 -43.43 -13.84 32.98
C ASP A 194 -42.81 -12.46 33.27
N LYS A 195 -41.51 -12.29 32.98
CA LYS A 195 -40.76 -11.06 33.26
C LYS A 195 -40.41 -10.31 31.98
N VAL A 196 -40.35 -8.99 32.10
CA VAL A 196 -39.87 -8.09 31.05
C VAL A 196 -38.47 -7.61 31.39
N TYR A 197 -37.59 -7.69 30.41
CA TYR A 197 -36.19 -7.32 30.51
C TYR A 197 -35.90 -6.12 29.63
N VAL A 198 -34.89 -5.35 30.04
CA VAL A 198 -34.36 -4.22 29.28
C VAL A 198 -32.89 -4.49 29.01
N GLY A 199 -32.55 -4.75 27.75
CA GLY A 199 -31.24 -5.24 27.33
C GLY A 199 -30.56 -4.36 26.28
N LEU A 200 -29.41 -4.85 25.80
CA LEU A 200 -28.69 -4.27 24.66
C LEU A 200 -29.39 -4.64 23.36
N THR A 201 -29.32 -3.76 22.36
CA THR A 201 -29.96 -3.96 21.05
C THR A 201 -29.21 -4.93 20.13
N ASP A 202 -27.99 -5.32 20.49
CA ASP A 202 -27.13 -6.17 19.65
C ASP A 202 -27.75 -7.55 19.35
N LEU A 203 -28.45 -8.13 20.32
CA LEU A 203 -29.14 -9.42 20.17
C LEU A 203 -30.27 -9.33 19.13
N ALA A 204 -31.03 -8.23 19.13
CA ALA A 204 -32.05 -7.98 18.12
C ALA A 204 -31.45 -7.81 16.73
N HIS A 205 -30.38 -7.01 16.59
CA HIS A 205 -29.72 -6.80 15.30
C HIS A 205 -29.06 -8.05 14.73
N TRP A 206 -28.58 -8.96 15.60
CA TRP A 206 -28.11 -10.27 15.18
C TRP A 206 -29.24 -11.06 14.48
N SER A 207 -30.41 -11.08 15.11
CA SER A 207 -31.60 -11.76 14.55
C SER A 207 -32.08 -11.12 13.26
N GLU A 208 -31.99 -9.79 13.11
CA GLU A 208 -32.39 -9.05 11.89
C GLU A 208 -31.36 -9.15 10.75
N GLY A 209 -30.10 -9.43 11.08
CA GLY A 209 -28.95 -9.34 10.19
C GLY A 209 -28.31 -7.95 10.25
N VAL A 210 -26.97 -7.92 10.30
CA VAL A 210 -26.22 -6.65 10.42
C VAL A 210 -26.21 -5.92 9.08
N ALA A 211 -26.92 -4.79 9.01
CA ALA A 211 -26.93 -3.95 7.83
C ALA A 211 -25.54 -3.32 7.62
N LYS A 212 -25.02 -3.41 6.40
CA LYS A 212 -23.73 -2.82 6.03
C LYS A 212 -23.95 -1.40 5.54
N TYR A 213 -23.06 -0.50 5.95
CA TYR A 213 -23.00 0.81 5.33
C TYR A 213 -22.61 0.68 3.85
N SER A 214 -23.17 1.53 3.01
CA SER A 214 -22.80 1.71 1.61
C SER A 214 -22.61 3.19 1.31
N VAL A 215 -21.88 3.50 0.23
CA VAL A 215 -21.66 4.89 -0.20
C VAL A 215 -23.00 5.54 -0.52
N SER A 216 -23.83 4.88 -1.33
CA SER A 216 -25.16 5.39 -1.70
C SER A 216 -26.09 5.51 -0.49
N GLY A 217 -25.95 4.63 0.51
CA GLY A 217 -26.72 4.67 1.75
C GLY A 217 -26.38 5.87 2.62
N ALA A 218 -25.09 6.13 2.85
CA ALA A 218 -24.64 7.31 3.60
C ALA A 218 -25.00 8.61 2.87
N ALA A 219 -24.84 8.65 1.54
CA ALA A 219 -25.26 9.79 0.72
C ALA A 219 -26.80 9.98 0.73
N ASN A 220 -27.60 8.91 0.78
CA ASN A 220 -29.04 9.00 0.94
C ASN A 220 -29.44 9.62 2.28
N THR A 221 -28.78 9.23 3.36
CA THR A 221 -29.01 9.85 4.68
C THR A 221 -28.65 11.33 4.67
N ALA A 222 -27.51 11.71 4.09
CA ALA A 222 -27.13 13.12 3.91
C ALA A 222 -28.15 13.92 3.07
N SER A 223 -28.71 13.30 2.02
CA SER A 223 -29.78 13.89 1.21
C SER A 223 -31.03 14.24 2.02
N GLN A 224 -31.42 13.38 2.97
CA GLN A 224 -32.58 13.63 3.82
C GLN A 224 -32.32 14.75 4.83
N TRP A 225 -31.08 14.89 5.33
CA TRP A 225 -30.69 16.06 6.13
C TRP A 225 -30.77 17.37 5.35
N LEU A 226 -30.41 17.36 4.07
CA LEU A 226 -30.59 18.53 3.19
C LEU A 226 -32.07 18.90 3.03
N SER A 227 -32.96 17.92 2.85
CA SER A 227 -34.41 18.16 2.77
C SER A 227 -34.94 18.80 4.05
N HIS A 228 -34.56 18.27 5.23
CA HIS A 228 -34.97 18.85 6.51
C HIS A 228 -34.44 20.27 6.73
N LEU A 229 -33.21 20.57 6.29
CA LEU A 229 -32.69 21.94 6.33
C LEU A 229 -33.55 22.90 5.50
N ASP A 230 -33.91 22.51 4.28
CA ASP A 230 -34.77 23.33 3.41
C ASP A 230 -36.19 23.51 3.99
N GLU A 231 -36.77 22.46 4.56
CA GLU A 231 -38.06 22.52 5.26
C GLU A 231 -38.05 23.51 6.43
N ILE A 232 -36.99 23.51 7.25
CA ILE A 232 -36.88 24.42 8.39
C ILE A 232 -36.74 25.88 7.92
N LEU A 233 -35.97 26.11 6.85
CA LEU A 233 -35.80 27.45 6.27
C LEU A 233 -37.11 28.00 5.67
N LYS A 234 -37.97 27.11 5.15
CA LYS A 234 -39.30 27.45 4.62
C LYS A 234 -40.39 27.56 5.70
N GLY A 235 -40.22 26.87 6.84
CA GLY A 235 -41.19 26.78 7.93
C GLY A 235 -40.87 27.66 9.15
N ASN A 236 -40.95 27.08 10.36
CA ASN A 236 -40.83 27.79 11.65
C ASN A 236 -39.41 28.29 12.00
N ARG A 237 -38.42 28.18 11.11
CA ARG A 237 -37.06 28.75 11.22
C ARG A 237 -36.44 28.61 12.62
N ASP A 238 -36.26 27.37 13.06
CA ASP A 238 -35.64 27.04 14.34
C ASP A 238 -34.12 26.82 14.23
N ALA A 239 -33.32 27.65 14.89
CA ALA A 239 -31.87 27.59 14.87
C ALA A 239 -31.31 26.28 15.47
N ALA A 240 -31.94 25.74 16.51
CA ALA A 240 -31.47 24.51 17.16
C ALA A 240 -31.61 23.30 16.22
N SER A 241 -32.73 23.23 15.48
CA SER A 241 -32.94 22.21 14.46
C SER A 241 -31.97 22.37 13.28
N LEU A 242 -31.69 23.60 12.83
CA LEU A 242 -30.69 23.85 11.78
C LEU A 242 -29.29 23.34 12.17
N VAL A 243 -28.84 23.65 13.39
CA VAL A 243 -27.55 23.14 13.92
C VAL A 243 -27.54 21.61 13.93
N LYS A 244 -28.58 20.98 14.47
CA LYS A 244 -28.72 19.52 14.53
C LYS A 244 -28.58 18.88 13.15
N TYR A 245 -29.25 19.41 12.13
CA TYR A 245 -29.21 18.81 10.78
C TYR A 245 -27.93 19.15 10.03
N LEU A 246 -27.29 20.29 10.28
CA LEU A 246 -25.95 20.61 9.75
C LEU A 246 -24.87 19.67 10.32
N GLU A 247 -24.90 19.38 11.62
CA GLU A 247 -23.98 18.41 12.25
C GLU A 247 -24.16 16.98 11.70
N ARG A 248 -25.40 16.62 11.38
CA ARG A 248 -25.72 15.32 10.76
C ARG A 248 -25.27 15.27 9.30
N LEU A 249 -25.50 16.34 8.54
CA LEU A 249 -25.04 16.50 7.17
C LEU A 249 -23.51 16.37 7.08
N GLU A 250 -22.75 17.12 7.91
CA GLU A 250 -21.28 17.05 7.94
C GLU A 250 -20.81 15.59 8.13
N ARG A 251 -21.34 14.93 9.17
CA ARG A 251 -20.94 13.57 9.55
C ARG A 251 -21.17 12.56 8.42
N ASP A 252 -22.35 12.59 7.81
CA ASP A 252 -22.72 11.60 6.80
C ASP A 252 -22.07 11.88 5.43
N LEU A 253 -21.79 13.15 5.10
CA LEU A 253 -20.96 13.50 3.94
C LEU A 253 -19.53 12.96 4.09
N VAL A 254 -18.87 13.25 5.23
CA VAL A 254 -17.51 12.75 5.52
C VAL A 254 -17.47 11.23 5.43
N LYS A 255 -18.46 10.56 6.01
CA LYS A 255 -18.58 9.11 5.96
C LYS A 255 -18.77 8.60 4.52
N ALA A 256 -19.67 9.20 3.75
CA ALA A 256 -19.92 8.78 2.37
C ALA A 256 -18.67 8.93 1.48
N ARG A 257 -17.91 10.02 1.65
CA ARG A 257 -16.62 10.24 0.95
C ARG A 257 -15.58 9.19 1.33
N ASP A 258 -15.40 8.94 2.61
CA ASP A 258 -14.44 7.95 3.13
C ASP A 258 -14.73 6.55 2.55
N MET A 259 -16.00 6.15 2.57
CA MET A 259 -16.44 4.89 1.97
C MET A 259 -16.21 4.81 0.46
N ALA A 260 -16.30 5.95 -0.25
CA ALA A 260 -16.01 6.06 -1.67
C ALA A 260 -14.51 6.22 -1.98
N ARG A 261 -13.66 6.30 -0.95
CA ARG A 261 -12.21 6.56 -1.01
C ARG A 261 -11.85 7.94 -1.58
N PHE A 262 -12.73 8.92 -1.43
CA PHE A 262 -12.42 10.32 -1.71
C PHE A 262 -11.79 10.99 -0.48
N LYS A 263 -10.95 12.01 -0.71
CA LYS A 263 -10.41 12.85 0.37
C LYS A 263 -11.53 13.63 1.05
N THR A 264 -11.38 14.02 2.31
CA THR A 264 -12.38 14.86 2.98
C THR A 264 -12.41 16.27 2.37
N ASP A 265 -13.59 16.79 2.01
CA ASP A 265 -13.76 18.19 1.59
C ASP A 265 -13.69 19.10 2.84
N PHE A 266 -12.47 19.54 3.15
CA PHE A 266 -12.22 20.40 4.30
C PHE A 266 -12.89 21.77 4.15
N ALA A 267 -12.98 22.30 2.94
CA ALA A 267 -13.57 23.62 2.69
C ALA A 267 -15.07 23.63 3.01
N LEU A 268 -15.84 22.66 2.50
CA LEU A 268 -17.26 22.53 2.81
C LEU A 268 -17.48 22.27 4.31
N ARG A 269 -16.65 21.41 4.91
CA ARG A 269 -16.71 21.07 6.33
C ARG A 269 -16.49 22.29 7.23
N GLU A 270 -15.48 23.10 6.94
CA GLU A 270 -15.20 24.32 7.71
C GLU A 270 -16.34 25.32 7.61
N ARG A 271 -16.94 25.48 6.42
CA ARG A 271 -18.11 26.34 6.23
C ARG A 271 -19.32 25.88 7.04
N ILE A 272 -19.59 24.58 7.08
CA ILE A 272 -20.65 24.01 7.92
C ILE A 272 -20.40 24.33 9.39
N ARG A 273 -19.15 24.14 9.86
CA ARG A 273 -18.76 24.40 11.25
C ARG A 273 -18.82 25.87 11.64
N ASP A 274 -18.45 26.79 10.75
CA ASP A 274 -18.59 28.23 10.98
C ASP A 274 -20.05 28.61 11.21
N VAL A 275 -20.95 28.13 10.35
CA VAL A 275 -22.40 28.37 10.52
C VAL A 275 -22.94 27.77 11.82
N ILE A 276 -22.55 26.54 12.16
CA ILE A 276 -22.90 25.91 13.44
C ILE A 276 -22.40 26.76 14.62
N GLY A 277 -21.14 27.21 14.57
CA GLY A 277 -20.53 28.04 15.62
C GLY A 277 -21.28 29.34 15.84
N ARG A 278 -21.65 30.04 14.75
CA ARG A 278 -22.44 31.28 14.80
C ARG A 278 -23.82 31.07 15.40
N LEU A 279 -24.56 30.05 14.95
CA LEU A 279 -25.90 29.75 15.47
C LEU A 279 -25.88 29.32 16.94
N ASN A 280 -24.86 28.57 17.36
CA ASN A 280 -24.69 28.18 18.76
C ASN A 280 -24.32 29.39 19.65
N ALA A 281 -23.51 30.31 19.15
CA ALA A 281 -23.15 31.53 19.86
C ALA A 281 -24.34 32.51 19.97
N ASN A 282 -25.11 32.66 18.91
CA ASN A 282 -26.28 33.52 18.86
C ASN A 282 -27.38 32.94 17.94
N PRO A 283 -28.42 32.30 18.52
CA PRO A 283 -29.53 31.75 17.74
C PRO A 283 -30.30 32.77 16.89
N ARG A 284 -30.17 34.07 17.19
CA ARG A 284 -30.82 35.16 16.42
C ARG A 284 -30.13 35.47 15.10
N ASP A 285 -28.92 34.97 14.88
CA ASP A 285 -28.15 35.22 13.65
C ASP A 285 -28.62 34.39 12.46
N LEU A 286 -29.70 33.61 12.60
CA LEU A 286 -30.27 32.78 11.54
C LEU A 286 -30.42 33.55 10.21
N HIS A 287 -30.99 34.75 10.25
CA HIS A 287 -31.15 35.57 9.04
C HIS A 287 -29.81 35.96 8.40
N ALA A 288 -28.77 36.21 9.20
CA ALA A 288 -27.44 36.57 8.71
C ALA A 288 -26.70 35.37 8.09
N VAL A 289 -26.99 34.14 8.54
CA VAL A 289 -26.35 32.92 8.03
C VAL A 289 -27.22 32.14 7.03
N GLU A 290 -28.47 32.54 6.79
CA GLU A 290 -29.40 31.85 5.88
C GLU A 290 -28.81 31.68 4.48
N GLY A 291 -28.17 32.72 3.93
CA GLY A 291 -27.50 32.65 2.63
C GLY A 291 -26.36 31.63 2.60
N ALA A 292 -25.60 31.52 3.69
CA ALA A 292 -24.53 30.53 3.82
C ALA A 292 -25.09 29.10 3.91
N ILE A 293 -26.20 28.89 4.65
CA ILE A 293 -26.88 27.59 4.72
C ILE A 293 -27.39 27.18 3.34
N ARG A 294 -28.00 28.10 2.57
CA ARG A 294 -28.47 27.82 1.21
C ARG A 294 -27.33 27.43 0.27
N ASP A 295 -26.19 28.10 0.37
CA ASP A 295 -25.02 27.76 -0.45
C ASP A 295 -24.40 26.40 -0.06
N ILE A 296 -24.29 26.13 1.26
CA ILE A 296 -23.89 24.81 1.78
C ILE A 296 -24.82 23.74 1.22
N SER A 297 -26.14 23.93 1.32
CA SER A 297 -27.13 22.96 0.84
C SER A 297 -27.03 22.74 -0.66
N ARG A 298 -26.81 23.81 -1.43
CA ARG A 298 -26.61 23.75 -2.88
C ARG A 298 -25.41 22.87 -3.24
N ARG A 299 -24.25 23.15 -2.67
CA ARG A 299 -23.02 22.40 -2.92
C ARG A 299 -23.13 20.96 -2.43
N ALA A 300 -23.55 20.76 -1.18
CA ALA A 300 -23.75 19.44 -0.62
C ALA A 300 -24.74 18.58 -1.44
N SER A 301 -25.76 19.18 -2.06
CA SER A 301 -26.70 18.44 -2.91
C SER A 301 -26.04 17.84 -4.17
N LEU A 302 -25.07 18.52 -4.77
CA LEU A 302 -24.30 18.01 -5.91
C LEU A 302 -23.41 16.85 -5.47
N GLU A 303 -22.69 17.02 -4.36
CA GLU A 303 -21.81 16.01 -3.79
C GLU A 303 -22.58 14.72 -3.42
N VAL A 304 -23.71 14.87 -2.72
CA VAL A 304 -24.62 13.76 -2.41
C VAL A 304 -25.08 13.03 -3.67
N SER A 305 -25.43 13.78 -4.73
CA SER A 305 -25.90 13.20 -5.99
C SER A 305 -24.80 12.42 -6.71
N ILE A 306 -23.56 12.94 -6.71
CA ILE A 306 -22.38 12.23 -7.23
C ILE A 306 -22.14 10.94 -6.45
N LEU A 307 -22.10 11.00 -5.12
CA LEU A 307 -21.85 9.84 -4.25
C LEU A 307 -22.93 8.77 -4.38
N LYS A 308 -24.21 9.16 -4.44
CA LYS A 308 -25.34 8.25 -4.71
C LYS A 308 -25.13 7.46 -6.00
N ARG A 309 -24.66 8.13 -7.06
CA ARG A 309 -24.48 7.52 -8.38
C ARG A 309 -23.18 6.71 -8.50
N TYR A 310 -22.13 7.14 -7.82
CA TYR A 310 -20.77 6.58 -7.90
C TYR A 310 -20.71 5.07 -7.66
N GLU A 311 -21.43 4.57 -6.66
CA GLU A 311 -21.45 3.15 -6.32
C GLU A 311 -22.00 2.30 -7.48
N SER A 312 -23.08 2.75 -8.13
CA SER A 312 -23.74 2.06 -9.25
C SER A 312 -23.11 2.31 -10.62
N ALA A 313 -22.16 3.24 -10.71
CA ALA A 313 -21.55 3.62 -11.97
C ALA A 313 -20.51 2.57 -12.43
N GLY A 314 -20.46 2.30 -13.74
CA GLY A 314 -19.38 1.54 -14.36
C GLY A 314 -18.03 2.26 -14.29
N SER A 315 -16.96 1.63 -14.75
CA SER A 315 -15.59 2.18 -14.68
C SER A 315 -15.48 3.60 -15.25
N PHE A 316 -16.04 3.82 -16.43
CA PHE A 316 -16.08 5.15 -17.08
C PHE A 316 -16.91 6.16 -16.27
N GLY A 317 -18.09 5.76 -15.80
CA GLY A 317 -18.95 6.64 -14.99
C GLY A 317 -18.28 7.04 -13.68
N ARG A 318 -17.55 6.13 -13.01
CA ARG A 318 -16.77 6.45 -11.81
C ARG A 318 -15.63 7.41 -12.10
N MET A 319 -14.97 7.29 -13.25
CA MET A 319 -13.93 8.23 -13.67
C MET A 319 -14.48 9.65 -13.84
N VAL A 320 -15.61 9.80 -14.56
CA VAL A 320 -16.27 11.11 -14.77
C VAL A 320 -16.76 11.70 -13.43
N LEU A 321 -17.38 10.89 -12.59
CA LEU A 321 -17.88 11.32 -11.27
C LEU A 321 -16.75 11.65 -10.29
N GLY A 322 -15.62 10.94 -10.38
CA GLY A 322 -14.42 11.23 -9.58
C GLY A 322 -13.82 12.58 -9.92
N GLU A 323 -13.65 12.87 -11.21
CA GLU A 323 -13.19 14.18 -11.67
C GLU A 323 -14.16 15.30 -11.26
N ALA A 324 -15.47 15.07 -11.39
CA ALA A 324 -16.47 16.01 -10.92
C ALA A 324 -16.34 16.27 -9.40
N MET A 325 -16.06 15.24 -8.61
CA MET A 325 -15.86 15.36 -7.16
C MET A 325 -14.60 16.13 -6.79
N ASP A 326 -13.48 15.87 -7.46
CA ASP A 326 -12.19 16.52 -7.20
C ASP A 326 -12.21 17.99 -7.63
N SER A 327 -12.82 18.28 -8.80
CA SER A 327 -13.07 19.64 -9.28
C SER A 327 -13.97 20.42 -8.35
N LEU A 328 -15.02 19.77 -7.80
CA LEU A 328 -15.86 20.38 -6.78
C LEU A 328 -14.95 20.81 -5.61
N GLU A 329 -14.20 19.89 -5.00
CA GLU A 329 -13.35 20.17 -3.81
C GLU A 329 -12.38 21.34 -4.04
N SER A 330 -11.70 21.36 -5.19
CA SER A 330 -10.67 22.36 -5.48
C SER A 330 -11.20 23.76 -5.81
N GLY A 331 -12.47 23.88 -6.21
CA GLY A 331 -13.08 25.13 -6.68
C GLY A 331 -12.42 25.75 -7.93
N ARG A 332 -11.51 25.01 -8.57
CA ARG A 332 -10.80 25.42 -9.80
C ARG A 332 -11.46 24.72 -11.00
N GLY A 333 -11.23 25.26 -12.20
CA GLY A 333 -11.92 24.82 -13.43
C GLY A 333 -12.00 23.30 -13.59
N GLY A 334 -13.05 22.81 -14.26
CA GLY A 334 -13.32 21.38 -14.41
C GLY A 334 -14.80 21.05 -14.22
N LEU A 335 -15.12 19.76 -14.19
CA LEU A 335 -16.51 19.27 -14.20
C LEU A 335 -17.33 19.75 -12.99
N GLY A 336 -16.72 19.77 -11.81
CA GLY A 336 -17.39 20.17 -10.58
C GLY A 336 -17.85 21.63 -10.58
N LYS A 337 -17.02 22.53 -11.11
CA LYS A 337 -17.38 23.96 -11.25
C LYS A 337 -18.55 24.15 -12.21
N VAL A 338 -18.59 23.39 -13.32
CA VAL A 338 -19.71 23.43 -14.25
C VAL A 338 -21.00 22.95 -13.59
N LEU A 339 -20.95 21.90 -12.78
CA LEU A 339 -22.09 21.45 -12.00
C LEU A 339 -22.59 22.53 -11.01
N GLU A 340 -21.67 23.21 -10.32
CA GLU A 340 -22.01 24.35 -9.46
C GLU A 340 -22.64 25.51 -10.22
N ASP A 341 -22.07 25.89 -11.36
CA ASP A 341 -22.58 26.98 -12.20
C ASP A 341 -23.99 26.66 -12.72
N VAL A 342 -24.21 25.44 -13.21
CA VAL A 342 -25.53 24.97 -13.65
C VAL A 342 -26.52 24.99 -12.50
N LYS A 343 -26.15 24.45 -11.33
CA LYS A 343 -27.01 24.45 -10.15
C LYS A 343 -27.26 25.86 -9.60
N GLY A 344 -26.30 26.77 -9.76
CA GLY A 344 -26.42 28.18 -9.40
C GLY A 344 -27.39 28.93 -10.31
N ARG A 345 -27.34 28.68 -11.62
CA ARG A 345 -28.28 29.25 -12.61
C ARG A 345 -29.69 28.66 -12.50
N PHE A 346 -29.80 27.40 -12.11
CA PHE A 346 -31.08 26.70 -11.95
C PHE A 346 -31.23 26.11 -10.54
N PRO A 347 -31.49 26.95 -9.51
CA PRO A 347 -31.54 26.52 -8.11
C PRO A 347 -32.60 25.43 -7.84
N ASP A 348 -33.73 25.47 -8.55
CA ASP A 348 -34.85 24.54 -8.35
C ASP A 348 -34.64 23.18 -9.05
N LEU A 349 -33.64 23.06 -9.93
CA LEU A 349 -33.36 21.81 -10.63
C LEU A 349 -32.73 20.78 -9.68
N PRO A 350 -33.27 19.56 -9.52
CA PRO A 350 -32.66 18.55 -8.66
C PRO A 350 -31.24 18.22 -9.09
N ALA A 351 -30.31 18.21 -8.13
CA ALA A 351 -28.89 17.93 -8.37
C ALA A 351 -28.67 16.55 -9.05
N GLU A 352 -29.52 15.58 -8.74
CA GLU A 352 -29.50 14.26 -9.36
C GLU A 352 -29.73 14.31 -10.88
N LYS A 353 -30.64 15.18 -11.36
CA LYS A 353 -30.86 15.36 -12.81
C LYS A 353 -29.62 15.95 -13.49
N ILE A 354 -28.93 16.87 -12.81
CA ILE A 354 -27.70 17.49 -13.34
C ILE A 354 -26.58 16.42 -13.45
N VAL A 355 -26.37 15.63 -12.40
CA VAL A 355 -25.36 14.56 -12.38
C VAL A 355 -25.67 13.43 -13.37
N ASN A 356 -26.94 13.03 -13.48
CA ASN A 356 -27.35 12.04 -14.48
C ASN A 356 -27.22 12.59 -15.90
N GLY A 357 -27.58 13.85 -16.13
CA GLY A 357 -27.35 14.54 -17.40
C GLY A 357 -25.88 14.57 -17.79
N LEU A 358 -24.98 14.88 -16.84
CA LEU A 358 -23.53 14.80 -17.06
C LEU A 358 -23.11 13.42 -17.56
N LEU A 359 -23.52 12.35 -16.87
CA LEU A 359 -23.18 10.99 -17.27
C LEU A 359 -23.75 10.62 -18.65
N THR A 360 -25.00 10.98 -18.92
CA THR A 360 -25.64 10.74 -20.23
C THR A 360 -24.89 11.46 -21.34
N VAL A 361 -24.49 12.73 -21.14
CA VAL A 361 -23.74 13.51 -22.15
C VAL A 361 -22.41 12.82 -22.43
N TYR A 362 -21.67 12.46 -21.39
CA TYR A 362 -20.35 11.84 -21.56
C TYR A 362 -20.45 10.45 -22.19
N LEU A 363 -21.45 9.65 -21.80
CA LEU A 363 -21.73 8.36 -22.43
C LEU A 363 -22.12 8.54 -23.89
N ALA A 364 -23.09 9.40 -24.22
CA ALA A 364 -23.53 9.64 -25.58
C ALA A 364 -22.43 10.24 -26.47
N TYR A 365 -21.62 11.16 -25.94
CA TYR A 365 -20.45 11.70 -26.63
C TYR A 365 -19.40 10.62 -26.90
N SER A 366 -19.12 9.76 -25.91
CA SER A 366 -18.18 8.64 -26.08
C SER A 366 -18.70 7.59 -27.08
N THR A 367 -19.99 7.27 -27.06
CA THR A 367 -20.63 6.29 -27.96
C THR A 367 -20.75 6.83 -29.39
N SER A 368 -21.12 8.10 -29.57
CA SER A 368 -21.13 8.76 -30.89
C SER A 368 -19.71 8.85 -31.47
N ARG A 369 -18.69 9.06 -30.64
CA ARG A 369 -17.29 8.97 -31.07
C ARG A 369 -16.85 7.55 -31.43
N ALA A 370 -17.31 6.54 -30.69
CA ALA A 370 -16.98 5.14 -30.96
C ALA A 370 -17.63 4.61 -32.25
N ALA A 371 -18.80 5.13 -32.62
CA ALA A 371 -19.57 4.69 -33.78
C ALA A 371 -19.20 5.38 -35.11
N GLY A 372 -18.25 6.33 -35.13
CA GLY A 372 -17.82 7.03 -36.36
C GLY A 372 -18.85 8.01 -36.96
N GLU A 373 -20.10 7.97 -36.52
CA GLU A 373 -21.14 8.93 -36.87
C GLU A 373 -21.13 10.08 -35.86
N GLY A 374 -20.72 11.27 -36.29
CA GLY A 374 -20.78 12.51 -35.51
C GLY A 374 -22.22 12.97 -35.25
N ASN A 375 -23.04 12.15 -34.61
CA ASN A 375 -24.45 12.40 -34.40
C ASN A 375 -24.69 13.10 -33.05
N MET A 376 -24.12 14.31 -32.95
CA MET A 376 -24.31 15.22 -31.81
C MET A 376 -25.80 15.51 -31.56
N GLY A 377 -26.65 15.37 -32.59
CA GLY A 377 -28.11 15.43 -32.49
C GLY A 377 -28.72 14.30 -31.66
N ARG A 378 -28.17 13.08 -31.69
CA ARG A 378 -28.63 11.97 -30.82
C ARG A 378 -28.22 12.19 -29.37
N ALA A 379 -27.00 12.67 -29.12
CA ALA A 379 -26.57 13.05 -27.78
C ALA A 379 -27.46 14.18 -27.21
N LEU A 380 -27.78 15.20 -28.01
CA LEU A 380 -28.74 16.26 -27.64
C LEU A 380 -30.15 15.71 -27.39
N SER A 381 -30.63 14.76 -28.19
CA SER A 381 -31.93 14.10 -27.99
C SER A 381 -31.97 13.29 -26.67
N ASP A 382 -30.91 12.53 -26.36
CA ASP A 382 -30.83 11.75 -25.12
C ASP A 382 -30.71 12.67 -23.88
N ILE A 383 -30.06 13.83 -24.02
CA ILE A 383 -30.02 14.88 -23.01
C ILE A 383 -31.41 15.46 -22.74
N MET A 384 -32.19 15.73 -23.79
CA MET A 384 -33.56 16.25 -23.67
C MET A 384 -34.45 15.31 -22.85
N THR A 385 -34.24 13.99 -22.95
CA THR A 385 -34.97 13.01 -22.12
C THR A 385 -34.51 12.98 -20.65
N SER A 386 -33.23 13.25 -20.39
CA SER A 386 -32.66 13.28 -19.03
C SER A 386 -33.12 14.51 -18.22
N PHE A 387 -33.54 15.58 -18.90
CA PHE A 387 -34.02 16.84 -18.30
C PHE A 387 -35.52 17.10 -18.50
N THR A 388 -36.32 16.03 -18.63
CA THR A 388 -37.78 16.10 -18.70
C THR A 388 -38.37 17.00 -17.60
N GLY A 389 -39.22 17.96 -18.01
CA GLY A 389 -39.86 18.95 -17.14
C GLY A 389 -39.22 20.35 -17.15
N LEU A 390 -38.11 20.57 -17.85
CA LEU A 390 -37.54 21.89 -18.10
C LEU A 390 -37.99 22.46 -19.46
N THR A 391 -37.97 23.78 -19.60
CA THR A 391 -38.21 24.43 -20.90
C THR A 391 -37.07 24.11 -21.86
N THR A 392 -37.39 23.98 -23.16
CA THR A 392 -36.40 23.66 -24.21
C THR A 392 -35.19 24.58 -24.18
N GLY A 393 -35.39 25.89 -23.94
CA GLY A 393 -34.30 26.87 -23.86
C GLY A 393 -33.35 26.65 -22.68
N VAL A 394 -33.87 26.21 -21.52
CA VAL A 394 -33.05 25.87 -20.33
C VAL A 394 -32.27 24.58 -20.57
N THR A 395 -32.92 23.56 -21.13
CA THR A 395 -32.27 22.28 -21.41
C THR A 395 -31.13 22.43 -22.41
N VAL A 396 -31.30 23.25 -23.44
CA VAL A 396 -30.22 23.54 -24.42
C VAL A 396 -29.04 24.26 -23.76
N GLN A 397 -29.28 25.23 -22.86
CA GLN A 397 -28.20 25.93 -22.15
C GLN A 397 -27.41 25.00 -21.23
N ILE A 398 -28.11 24.10 -20.52
CA ILE A 398 -27.48 23.09 -19.65
C ILE A 398 -26.69 22.09 -20.50
N ALA A 399 -27.28 21.60 -21.60
CA ALA A 399 -26.64 20.70 -22.54
C ALA A 399 -25.35 21.31 -23.10
N GLN A 400 -25.40 22.57 -23.53
CA GLN A 400 -24.26 23.28 -24.09
C GLN A 400 -23.13 23.44 -23.05
N ALA A 401 -23.45 23.87 -21.83
CA ALA A 401 -22.46 24.01 -20.76
C ALA A 401 -21.77 22.69 -20.40
N ILE A 402 -22.52 21.57 -20.41
CA ILE A 402 -21.95 20.24 -20.17
C ILE A 402 -21.14 19.76 -21.37
N LEU A 403 -21.60 20.02 -22.60
CA LEU A 403 -20.90 19.63 -23.84
C LEU A 403 -19.57 20.37 -24.02
N ASP A 404 -19.52 21.65 -23.70
CA ASP A 404 -18.28 22.43 -23.79
C ASP A 404 -17.24 21.93 -22.78
N SER A 405 -17.69 21.62 -21.55
CA SER A 405 -16.85 20.96 -20.54
C SER A 405 -16.42 19.54 -20.95
N ALA A 406 -17.29 18.79 -21.64
CA ALA A 406 -16.96 17.46 -22.16
C ALA A 406 -15.91 17.50 -23.27
N ARG A 407 -15.91 18.54 -24.10
CA ARG A 407 -14.88 18.76 -25.12
C ARG A 407 -13.52 19.05 -24.49
N GLU A 408 -13.48 19.91 -23.48
CA GLU A 408 -12.25 20.29 -22.78
C GLU A 408 -11.65 19.12 -21.98
N ASN A 409 -12.47 18.38 -21.24
CA ASN A 409 -12.00 17.30 -20.35
C ASN A 409 -11.86 15.93 -21.05
N GLY A 410 -12.38 15.78 -22.28
CA GLY A 410 -12.34 14.53 -23.04
C GLY A 410 -10.92 13.99 -23.30
N TYR A 411 -9.90 14.87 -23.37
CA TYR A 411 -8.50 14.49 -23.55
C TYR A 411 -7.92 13.81 -22.31
N SER A 412 -8.18 14.39 -21.14
CA SER A 412 -7.73 13.88 -19.84
C SER A 412 -8.31 12.50 -19.55
N PHE A 413 -9.56 12.26 -19.92
CA PHE A 413 -10.19 10.94 -19.73
C PHE A 413 -9.62 9.86 -20.66
N ALA A 414 -9.37 10.18 -21.94
CA ALA A 414 -8.73 9.24 -22.86
C ALA A 414 -7.32 8.84 -22.38
N ALA A 415 -6.55 9.79 -21.86
CA ALA A 415 -5.26 9.53 -21.23
C ALA A 415 -5.38 8.71 -19.93
N ALA A 416 -6.39 8.99 -19.09
CA ALA A 416 -6.61 8.29 -17.82
C ALA A 416 -6.89 6.79 -17.98
N SER A 417 -7.57 6.41 -19.06
CA SER A 417 -7.82 5.00 -19.41
C SER A 417 -6.59 4.26 -19.95
N GLN A 418 -5.50 4.96 -20.33
CA GLN A 418 -4.31 4.34 -20.89
C GLN A 418 -3.28 3.97 -19.80
N SER A 419 -2.89 2.69 -19.78
CA SER A 419 -1.78 2.18 -18.97
C SER A 419 -0.45 2.35 -19.73
N ALA A 420 0.62 2.63 -18.99
CA ALA A 420 1.95 2.88 -19.56
C ALA A 420 2.57 1.63 -20.19
N PHE A 421 2.36 0.45 -19.60
CA PHE A 421 2.89 -0.81 -20.15
C PHE A 421 2.00 -1.33 -21.29
N ASP A 422 0.69 -1.19 -21.17
CA ASP A 422 -0.27 -1.46 -22.24
C ASP A 422 0.06 -0.62 -23.49
N LEU A 423 0.48 0.65 -23.30
CA LEU A 423 0.86 1.55 -24.39
C LEU A 423 2.06 1.03 -25.20
N ILE A 424 3.08 0.46 -24.55
CA ILE A 424 4.23 -0.12 -25.24
C ILE A 424 3.92 -1.51 -25.82
N GLU A 425 2.96 -2.23 -25.23
CA GLU A 425 2.54 -3.57 -25.65
C GLU A 425 1.59 -3.58 -26.85
N GLY A 426 1.12 -2.44 -27.34
CA GLY A 426 0.11 -2.45 -28.43
C GLY A 426 -1.33 -2.36 -27.95
N VAL A 427 -1.56 -2.31 -26.63
CA VAL A 427 -2.88 -2.37 -26.02
C VAL A 427 -3.37 -0.94 -25.77
N PHE A 428 -4.12 -0.42 -26.72
CA PHE A 428 -4.70 0.92 -26.66
C PHE A 428 -6.05 0.89 -25.94
N THR A 429 -5.99 0.95 -24.61
CA THR A 429 -7.15 0.80 -23.71
C THR A 429 -8.05 2.02 -23.67
N GLY A 430 -7.62 3.15 -24.23
CA GLY A 430 -8.33 4.43 -24.19
C GLY A 430 -9.79 4.41 -24.68
N LEU A 431 -10.12 3.52 -25.63
CA LEU A 431 -11.42 3.52 -26.33
C LEU A 431 -11.87 2.12 -26.82
N GLY A 432 -11.44 1.03 -26.18
CA GLY A 432 -11.86 -0.33 -26.58
C GLY A 432 -11.30 -0.83 -27.91
N ARG A 433 -10.19 -0.23 -28.39
CA ARG A 433 -9.50 -0.63 -29.63
C ARG A 433 -8.36 -1.60 -29.33
N ALA A 434 -8.72 -2.87 -29.07
CA ALA A 434 -7.75 -3.95 -29.09
C ALA A 434 -7.36 -4.27 -30.54
N GLY A 435 -6.06 -4.27 -30.87
CA GLY A 435 -5.55 -4.79 -32.14
C GLY A 435 -5.26 -3.81 -33.28
N VAL A 436 -5.05 -2.51 -33.00
CA VAL A 436 -4.66 -1.53 -34.05
C VAL A 436 -3.18 -1.63 -34.43
N SER A 437 -2.34 -2.18 -33.54
CA SER A 437 -0.92 -2.39 -33.77
C SER A 437 -0.54 -3.84 -33.48
N ASP A 438 -0.11 -4.57 -34.50
CA ASP A 438 0.46 -5.93 -34.34
C ASP A 438 1.85 -5.92 -33.67
N ARG A 439 2.43 -4.72 -33.48
CA ARG A 439 3.75 -4.55 -32.87
C ARG A 439 3.63 -4.43 -31.37
N ARG A 440 4.15 -5.43 -30.65
CA ARG A 440 4.26 -5.46 -29.19
C ARG A 440 5.71 -5.28 -28.78
N TYR A 441 5.97 -4.39 -27.82
CA TYR A 441 7.30 -4.17 -27.28
C TYR A 441 7.33 -4.44 -25.77
N THR A 442 8.38 -5.12 -25.31
CA THR A 442 8.66 -5.27 -23.88
C THR A 442 9.68 -4.22 -23.41
N LEU A 443 9.72 -3.97 -22.11
CA LEU A 443 10.73 -3.08 -21.52
C LEU A 443 12.17 -3.51 -21.86
N ASP A 444 12.45 -4.82 -21.85
CA ASP A 444 13.78 -5.35 -22.19
C ASP A 444 14.16 -5.09 -23.67
N GLN A 445 13.18 -5.14 -24.58
CA GLN A 445 13.40 -4.77 -25.99
C GLN A 445 13.67 -3.27 -26.15
N LEU A 446 13.00 -2.41 -25.37
CA LEU A 446 13.27 -0.97 -25.37
C LEU A 446 14.67 -0.67 -24.85
N VAL A 447 15.07 -1.30 -23.75
CA VAL A 447 16.41 -1.14 -23.15
C VAL A 447 17.52 -1.59 -24.10
N SER A 448 17.28 -2.64 -24.90
CA SER A 448 18.24 -3.18 -25.86
C SER A 448 18.35 -2.36 -27.16
N ASN A 449 17.24 -1.77 -27.61
CA ASN A 449 17.18 -1.11 -28.92
C ASN A 449 17.28 0.42 -28.85
N ILE A 450 16.94 1.02 -27.70
CA ILE A 450 16.92 2.46 -27.48
C ILE A 450 17.96 2.82 -26.40
N THR A 451 18.98 3.58 -26.81
CA THR A 451 20.13 3.93 -25.95
C THR A 451 20.09 5.32 -25.36
N THR A 452 19.19 6.19 -25.83
CA THR A 452 19.09 7.60 -25.39
C THR A 452 17.68 7.93 -24.91
N GLU A 453 17.59 8.88 -23.98
CA GLU A 453 16.30 9.37 -23.48
C GLU A 453 15.50 10.06 -24.58
N GLU A 454 16.16 10.76 -25.51
CA GLU A 454 15.53 11.37 -26.69
C GLU A 454 14.93 10.30 -27.62
N GLY A 455 15.63 9.18 -27.79
CA GLY A 455 15.13 8.04 -28.56
C GLY A 455 13.90 7.42 -27.90
N LEU A 456 13.92 7.29 -26.57
CA LEU A 456 12.79 6.77 -25.79
C LEU A 456 11.61 7.75 -25.85
N LYS A 457 11.88 9.04 -25.75
CA LYS A 457 10.88 10.11 -25.86
C LYS A 457 10.19 10.07 -27.22
N ALA A 458 10.96 9.99 -28.30
CA ALA A 458 10.43 9.88 -29.66
C ALA A 458 9.60 8.60 -29.84
N PHE A 459 10.06 7.47 -29.29
CA PHE A 459 9.33 6.21 -29.34
C PHE A 459 7.98 6.29 -28.60
N VAL A 460 7.97 6.75 -27.34
CA VAL A 460 6.74 6.85 -26.55
C VAL A 460 5.76 7.86 -27.17
N MET A 461 6.27 8.97 -27.73
CA MET A 461 5.44 9.94 -28.45
C MET A 461 4.82 9.33 -29.73
N ALA A 462 5.59 8.54 -30.49
CA ALA A 462 5.04 7.81 -31.64
C ALA A 462 3.92 6.84 -31.22
N ARG A 463 4.13 6.10 -30.12
CA ARG A 463 3.12 5.20 -29.55
C ARG A 463 1.88 5.94 -29.05
N ALA A 464 2.06 7.10 -28.44
CA ALA A 464 0.94 7.95 -28.01
C ALA A 464 0.15 8.50 -29.20
N ARG A 465 0.82 8.86 -30.30
CA ARG A 465 0.17 9.25 -31.56
C ARG A 465 -0.60 8.10 -32.20
N GLU A 466 -0.04 6.89 -32.21
CA GLU A 466 -0.75 5.71 -32.68
C GLU A 466 -1.98 5.39 -31.82
N ALA A 467 -1.86 5.53 -30.49
CA ALA A 467 -2.99 5.39 -29.57
C ALA A 467 -4.07 6.47 -29.77
N ALA A 468 -3.68 7.66 -30.23
CA ALA A 468 -4.56 8.80 -30.44
C ALA A 468 -5.13 8.90 -31.87
N SER A 469 -4.51 8.27 -32.86
CA SER A 469 -4.87 8.37 -34.28
C SER A 469 -6.24 7.77 -34.56
N ARG A 470 -7.12 8.57 -35.18
CA ARG A 470 -8.50 8.15 -35.50
C ARG A 470 -8.80 7.94 -36.98
N ASP A 471 -7.94 8.36 -37.91
CA ASP A 471 -8.14 8.35 -39.38
C ASP A 471 -9.36 9.14 -39.88
N TRP A 472 -9.70 10.27 -39.23
CA TRP A 472 -10.93 11.05 -39.52
C TRP A 472 -10.72 12.28 -40.42
N GLY A 473 -9.62 12.34 -41.16
CA GLY A 473 -9.29 13.48 -42.05
C GLY A 473 -8.78 14.74 -41.32
N PRO A 474 -8.63 15.88 -42.03
CA PRO A 474 -7.83 17.03 -41.59
C PRO A 474 -8.33 17.73 -40.31
N ALA A 475 -9.65 17.72 -40.07
CA ALA A 475 -10.26 18.35 -38.90
C ALA A 475 -10.04 17.56 -37.59
N GLY A 476 -9.81 16.24 -37.67
CA GLY A 476 -9.51 15.40 -36.51
C GLY A 476 -8.06 15.46 -36.05
N ALA A 477 -7.14 15.89 -36.93
CA ALA A 477 -5.69 15.84 -36.70
C ALA A 477 -5.23 16.71 -35.52
N LEU A 478 -5.82 17.89 -35.32
CA LEU A 478 -5.50 18.77 -34.19
C LEU A 478 -5.90 18.13 -32.84
N HIS A 479 -7.06 17.48 -32.81
CA HIS A 479 -7.60 16.84 -31.61
C HIS A 479 -6.88 15.52 -31.26
N ASP A 480 -6.37 14.82 -32.27
CA ASP A 480 -5.56 13.62 -32.08
C ASP A 480 -4.17 13.98 -31.53
N LEU A 481 -3.62 15.14 -31.90
CA LEU A 481 -2.36 15.63 -31.34
C LEU A 481 -2.47 15.92 -29.83
N SER A 482 -3.49 16.68 -29.39
CA SER A 482 -3.68 16.98 -27.96
C SER A 482 -4.00 15.73 -27.13
N THR A 483 -4.67 14.75 -27.73
CA THR A 483 -4.90 13.44 -27.08
C THR A 483 -3.57 12.68 -26.92
N ALA A 484 -2.70 12.70 -27.94
CA ALA A 484 -1.39 12.07 -27.90
C ALA A 484 -0.48 12.72 -26.86
N GLU A 485 -0.49 14.05 -26.75
CA GLU A 485 0.27 14.79 -25.73
C GLU A 485 -0.16 14.41 -24.31
N ALA A 486 -1.46 14.35 -24.03
CA ALA A 486 -1.97 13.94 -22.73
C ALA A 486 -1.62 12.49 -22.36
N ILE A 487 -1.66 11.56 -23.32
CA ILE A 487 -1.21 10.17 -23.13
C ILE A 487 0.30 10.13 -22.86
N PHE A 488 1.08 10.89 -23.64
CA PHE A 488 2.53 10.97 -23.49
C PHE A 488 2.92 11.49 -22.11
N ASP A 489 2.35 12.61 -21.66
CA ASP A 489 2.68 13.25 -20.38
C ASP A 489 2.44 12.32 -19.17
N ARG A 490 1.42 11.46 -19.27
CA ARG A 490 1.12 10.45 -18.25
C ARG A 490 2.06 9.25 -18.31
N CYS A 491 2.27 8.68 -19.50
CA CYS A 491 2.95 7.38 -19.64
C CYS A 491 4.49 7.50 -19.69
N TYR A 492 5.02 8.57 -20.30
CA TYR A 492 6.46 8.75 -20.49
C TYR A 492 7.26 8.75 -19.18
N PRO A 493 6.86 9.46 -18.11
CA PRO A 493 7.63 9.46 -16.86
C PRO A 493 7.74 8.07 -16.21
N VAL A 494 6.70 7.24 -16.34
CA VAL A 494 6.68 5.87 -15.80
C VAL A 494 7.62 4.97 -16.59
N ILE A 495 7.55 5.03 -17.93
CA ILE A 495 8.39 4.24 -18.83
C ILE A 495 9.86 4.67 -18.71
N LEU A 496 10.13 5.97 -18.64
CA LEU A 496 11.48 6.52 -18.48
C LEU A 496 12.15 5.99 -17.22
N ARG A 497 11.48 6.05 -16.06
CA ARG A 497 12.02 5.53 -14.80
C ARG A 497 12.32 4.04 -14.88
N ALA A 498 11.41 3.25 -15.45
CA ALA A 498 11.61 1.81 -15.59
C ALA A 498 12.79 1.48 -16.52
N TRP A 499 12.95 2.23 -17.62
CA TRP A 499 14.05 2.08 -18.56
C TRP A 499 15.40 2.50 -17.93
N GLN A 500 15.44 3.62 -17.22
CA GLN A 500 16.64 4.10 -16.49
C GLN A 500 17.09 3.08 -15.44
N ALA A 501 16.16 2.62 -14.59
CA ALA A 501 16.46 1.65 -13.53
C ALA A 501 17.06 0.34 -14.09
N LYS A 502 16.50 -0.17 -15.21
CA LYS A 502 17.02 -1.39 -15.83
C LYS A 502 18.43 -1.21 -16.40
N ARG A 503 18.71 -0.05 -17.00
CA ARG A 503 20.07 0.27 -17.52
C ARG A 503 21.08 0.47 -16.40
N GLU A 504 20.68 1.10 -15.30
CA GLU A 504 21.53 1.25 -14.11
C GLU A 504 21.88 -0.11 -13.50
N MET A 505 20.91 -1.01 -13.33
CA MET A 505 21.15 -2.38 -12.87
C MET A 505 22.16 -3.13 -13.74
N LEU A 506 22.07 -3.01 -15.07
CA LEU A 506 23.02 -3.63 -15.99
C LEU A 506 24.42 -3.04 -15.84
N ALA A 507 24.53 -1.73 -15.64
CA ALA A 507 25.83 -1.07 -15.44
C ALA A 507 26.47 -1.47 -14.11
N MET A 508 25.67 -1.57 -13.03
CA MET A 508 26.13 -2.08 -11.73
C MET A 508 26.63 -3.52 -11.84
N GLU A 509 25.87 -4.40 -12.49
CA GLU A 509 26.26 -5.80 -12.69
C GLU A 509 27.56 -5.92 -13.50
N VAL A 510 27.76 -5.07 -14.53
CA VAL A 510 29.04 -5.02 -15.25
C VAL A 510 30.18 -4.64 -14.32
N ASN A 511 30.02 -3.62 -13.47
CA ASN A 511 31.07 -3.21 -12.54
C ASN A 511 31.39 -4.31 -11.51
N ASP A 512 30.38 -4.95 -10.93
CA ASP A 512 30.57 -6.04 -9.97
C ASP A 512 31.33 -7.23 -10.59
N LEU A 513 31.01 -7.59 -11.83
CA LEU A 513 31.71 -8.64 -12.56
C LEU A 513 33.15 -8.26 -12.88
N LEU A 514 33.42 -6.98 -13.18
CA LEU A 514 34.79 -6.50 -13.42
C LEU A 514 35.61 -6.48 -12.14
N ASP A 515 35.03 -6.05 -11.03
CA ASP A 515 35.69 -6.06 -9.71
C ASP A 515 35.99 -7.50 -9.28
N LEU A 516 35.11 -8.45 -9.58
CA LEU A 516 35.38 -9.88 -9.37
C LEU A 516 36.57 -10.36 -10.21
N LEU A 517 36.66 -9.97 -11.48
CA LEU A 517 37.79 -10.31 -12.35
C LEU A 517 39.11 -9.66 -11.88
N GLU A 518 39.07 -8.43 -11.37
CA GLU A 518 40.24 -7.75 -10.80
C GLU A 518 40.73 -8.42 -9.51
N SER A 519 39.80 -8.87 -8.67
CA SER A 519 40.12 -9.54 -7.42
C SER A 519 40.69 -10.95 -7.60
N GLU A 520 40.64 -11.53 -8.80
CA GLU A 520 41.08 -12.90 -9.07
C GLU A 520 42.62 -13.02 -9.07
N THR A 521 43.11 -14.09 -8.41
CA THR A 521 44.52 -14.50 -8.47
C THR A 521 44.74 -15.53 -9.58
N LEU A 522 45.85 -15.39 -10.31
CA LEU A 522 46.32 -16.39 -11.26
C LEU A 522 47.24 -17.43 -10.61
N LEU A 523 47.05 -18.68 -10.99
CA LEU A 523 47.89 -19.81 -10.59
C LEU A 523 48.49 -20.49 -11.81
N LEU A 524 49.80 -20.70 -11.80
CA LEU A 524 50.47 -21.55 -12.77
C LEU A 524 50.75 -22.91 -12.15
N ILE A 525 50.42 -23.96 -12.90
CA ILE A 525 50.66 -25.35 -12.55
C ILE A 525 51.49 -25.98 -13.66
N TYR A 526 52.31 -26.99 -13.36
CA TYR A 526 53.13 -27.65 -14.37
C TYR A 526 53.11 -29.17 -14.21
N SER A 527 53.25 -29.88 -15.35
CA SER A 527 53.29 -31.34 -15.41
C SER A 527 54.33 -31.80 -16.45
N PRO A 528 55.17 -32.80 -16.15
CA PRO A 528 55.24 -33.52 -14.87
C PRO A 528 55.83 -32.65 -13.75
N TYR A 529 55.41 -32.91 -12.50
CA TYR A 529 55.86 -32.16 -11.32
C TYR A 529 57.34 -32.46 -10.96
N GLU A 530 57.80 -33.67 -11.26
CA GLU A 530 59.19 -34.10 -11.12
C GLU A 530 59.87 -34.13 -12.49
N VAL A 531 60.55 -33.05 -12.84
CA VAL A 531 61.19 -32.91 -14.16
C VAL A 531 62.61 -33.47 -14.07
N ASN A 532 62.78 -34.71 -14.55
CA ASN A 532 64.06 -35.42 -14.52
C ASN A 532 64.66 -35.50 -15.92
N VAL A 533 65.74 -34.77 -16.18
CA VAL A 533 66.48 -34.91 -17.45
C VAL A 533 67.36 -36.16 -17.40
N SER A 534 67.39 -36.90 -18.50
CA SER A 534 68.24 -38.10 -18.60
C SER A 534 69.71 -37.71 -18.58
N GLU A 535 70.58 -38.61 -18.10
CA GLU A 535 72.05 -38.37 -18.11
C GLU A 535 72.60 -38.16 -19.52
N LYS A 536 71.84 -38.54 -20.56
CA LYS A 536 72.16 -38.32 -21.98
C LYS A 536 71.77 -36.93 -22.49
N GLY A 537 71.14 -36.09 -21.66
CA GLY A 537 70.73 -34.72 -22.01
C GLY A 537 69.50 -34.64 -22.91
N GLU A 538 68.65 -35.69 -22.93
CA GLU A 538 67.41 -35.67 -23.72
C GLU A 538 66.42 -34.64 -23.13
N PRO A 539 65.81 -33.78 -23.97
CA PRO A 539 64.87 -32.78 -23.50
C PRO A 539 63.61 -33.40 -22.88
N VAL A 540 63.18 -32.88 -21.74
CA VAL A 540 61.90 -33.21 -21.12
C VAL A 540 60.91 -32.09 -21.38
N ASP A 541 59.76 -32.45 -21.93
CA ASP A 541 58.65 -31.52 -22.15
C ASP A 541 57.83 -31.37 -20.86
N VAL A 542 57.65 -30.11 -20.47
CA VAL A 542 56.86 -29.71 -19.30
C VAL A 542 55.72 -28.81 -19.74
N THR A 543 54.49 -29.27 -19.52
CA THR A 543 53.29 -28.50 -19.78
C THR A 543 52.97 -27.60 -18.60
N VAL A 544 53.01 -26.29 -18.80
CA VAL A 544 52.62 -25.26 -17.83
C VAL A 544 51.21 -24.77 -18.19
N THR A 545 50.28 -24.89 -17.27
CA THR A 545 48.86 -24.52 -17.45
C THR A 545 48.50 -23.38 -16.51
N LEU A 546 47.76 -22.40 -17.03
CA LEU A 546 47.17 -21.35 -16.22
C LEU A 546 45.80 -21.78 -15.69
N VAL A 547 45.60 -21.64 -14.39
CA VAL A 547 44.32 -21.93 -13.71
C VAL A 547 43.70 -20.64 -13.17
N HIS A 548 42.44 -20.44 -13.55
CA HIS A 548 41.56 -19.38 -13.04
C HIS A 548 40.97 -19.78 -11.69
N THR A 549 41.14 -18.93 -10.67
CA THR A 549 40.56 -19.15 -9.33
C THR A 549 39.08 -18.75 -9.27
N VAL A 550 38.61 -17.95 -10.24
CA VAL A 550 37.19 -17.63 -10.39
C VAL A 550 36.51 -18.67 -11.27
N LYS A 551 35.42 -19.25 -10.74
CA LYS A 551 34.60 -20.22 -11.46
C LYS A 551 33.89 -19.55 -12.63
N GLY A 552 33.93 -20.17 -13.81
CA GLY A 552 33.21 -19.66 -14.98
C GLY A 552 33.79 -18.38 -15.58
N PHE A 553 35.12 -18.16 -15.47
CA PHE A 553 35.81 -16.99 -16.03
C PHE A 553 35.33 -16.59 -17.44
N SER A 554 35.27 -17.54 -18.38
CA SER A 554 34.80 -17.28 -19.76
C SER A 554 33.32 -16.88 -19.84
N GLU A 555 32.50 -17.35 -18.91
CA GLU A 555 31.08 -17.01 -18.81
C GLU A 555 30.88 -15.61 -18.22
N ILE A 556 31.70 -15.23 -17.25
CA ILE A 556 31.76 -13.86 -16.71
C ILE A 556 32.11 -12.88 -17.82
N LEU A 557 33.18 -13.14 -18.59
CA LEU A 557 33.54 -12.29 -19.73
C LEU A 557 32.43 -12.20 -20.78
N ARG A 558 31.78 -13.34 -21.09
CA ARG A 558 30.62 -13.37 -22.00
C ARG A 558 29.47 -12.51 -21.49
N LYS A 559 29.18 -12.56 -20.19
CA LYS A 559 28.12 -11.79 -19.55
C LYS A 559 28.42 -10.30 -19.52
N VAL A 560 29.66 -9.93 -19.18
CA VAL A 560 30.15 -8.54 -19.29
C VAL A 560 29.97 -8.03 -20.72
N LYS A 561 30.40 -8.79 -21.72
CA LYS A 561 30.24 -8.45 -23.14
C LYS A 561 28.77 -8.28 -23.54
N GLY A 562 27.90 -9.18 -23.08
CA GLY A 562 26.46 -9.15 -23.35
C GLY A 562 25.77 -7.93 -22.74
N ASN A 563 26.00 -7.67 -21.45
CA ASN A 563 25.43 -6.52 -20.76
C ASN A 563 25.94 -5.19 -21.35
N LEU A 564 27.24 -5.10 -21.64
CA LEU A 564 27.79 -3.94 -22.34
C LEU A 564 27.16 -3.79 -23.73
N LYS A 565 26.89 -4.87 -24.46
CA LYS A 565 26.25 -4.77 -25.78
C LYS A 565 24.85 -4.13 -25.71
N VAL A 566 24.09 -4.44 -24.66
CA VAL A 566 22.78 -3.81 -24.38
C VAL A 566 22.95 -2.33 -24.02
N LEU A 567 23.90 -2.00 -23.14
CA LEU A 567 24.14 -0.62 -22.70
C LEU A 567 24.62 0.29 -23.85
N VAL A 568 25.56 -0.18 -24.67
CA VAL A 568 26.13 0.61 -25.78
C VAL A 568 25.19 0.64 -26.99
N GLY A 569 24.38 -0.41 -27.18
CA GLY A 569 23.38 -0.54 -28.23
C GLY A 569 23.85 -1.18 -29.54
N PRO A 570 22.96 -1.24 -30.54
CA PRO A 570 23.17 -2.04 -31.76
C PRO A 570 24.41 -1.61 -32.56
N LYS A 571 24.64 -0.31 -32.70
CA LYS A 571 25.80 0.28 -33.42
C LYS A 571 27.06 0.41 -32.56
N GLY A 572 26.94 0.11 -31.26
CA GLY A 572 28.01 0.17 -30.29
C GLY A 572 29.10 -0.87 -30.50
N LYS A 573 30.35 -0.49 -30.25
CA LYS A 573 31.49 -1.41 -30.26
C LYS A 573 31.79 -1.86 -28.83
N VAL A 574 31.89 -3.18 -28.63
CA VAL A 574 32.21 -3.81 -27.35
C VAL A 574 33.32 -4.83 -27.57
N PHE A 575 34.32 -4.75 -26.70
CA PHE A 575 35.46 -5.66 -26.61
C PHE A 575 35.59 -6.09 -25.15
N ALA A 576 35.73 -7.39 -24.91
CA ALA A 576 35.86 -7.97 -23.58
C ALA A 576 36.52 -9.33 -23.73
N ASP A 577 37.85 -9.32 -23.83
CA ASP A 577 38.65 -10.50 -24.16
C ASP A 577 39.90 -10.57 -23.27
N ALA A 578 40.39 -11.79 -23.05
CA ALA A 578 41.57 -12.07 -22.25
C ALA A 578 42.71 -12.57 -23.14
N ASN A 579 43.85 -11.89 -23.07
CA ASN A 579 45.08 -12.24 -23.77
C ASN A 579 46.13 -12.72 -22.78
N TYR A 580 46.94 -13.70 -23.19
CA TYR A 580 47.99 -14.30 -22.36
C TYR A 580 49.33 -14.20 -23.06
N PHE A 581 50.32 -13.60 -22.40
CA PHE A 581 51.67 -13.41 -22.90
C PHE A 581 52.63 -14.26 -22.07
N TRP A 582 53.10 -15.35 -22.65
CA TRP A 582 53.96 -16.33 -21.98
C TRP A 582 55.45 -15.99 -22.17
N SER A 583 56.27 -16.42 -21.20
CA SER A 583 57.73 -16.33 -21.28
C SER A 583 58.30 -17.08 -22.50
N LYS A 584 59.41 -16.59 -23.05
CA LYS A 584 60.03 -17.14 -24.27
C LYS A 584 60.43 -18.61 -24.12
N GLY A 585 60.39 -19.36 -25.22
CA GLY A 585 60.83 -20.76 -25.28
C GLY A 585 59.73 -21.81 -25.10
N GLY A 586 58.50 -21.37 -24.84
CA GLY A 586 57.32 -22.23 -24.83
C GLY A 586 56.72 -22.39 -26.24
N ARG A 587 56.06 -23.52 -26.47
CA ARG A 587 55.15 -23.75 -27.60
C ARG A 587 53.74 -24.02 -27.09
N GLU A 588 52.71 -23.73 -27.87
CA GLU A 588 51.31 -23.92 -27.46
C GLU A 588 51.03 -25.37 -27.03
N GLY A 589 50.39 -25.53 -25.86
CA GLY A 589 49.98 -26.83 -25.33
C GLY A 589 48.59 -27.26 -25.81
N GLY A 590 48.22 -28.51 -25.54
CA GLY A 590 46.93 -29.07 -25.98
C GLY A 590 45.68 -28.52 -25.27
N VAL A 591 45.84 -27.73 -24.21
CA VAL A 591 44.74 -27.16 -23.42
C VAL A 591 44.93 -25.65 -23.29
N TYR A 592 44.01 -24.83 -23.77
CA TYR A 592 44.13 -23.37 -23.61
C TYR A 592 43.69 -22.92 -22.20
N PRO A 593 44.42 -22.05 -21.49
CA PRO A 593 45.75 -21.50 -21.81
C PRO A 593 46.89 -22.31 -21.17
N SER A 594 47.66 -23.06 -21.97
CA SER A 594 48.86 -23.78 -21.56
C SER A 594 49.99 -23.66 -22.59
N GLN A 595 51.22 -23.85 -22.14
CA GLN A 595 52.44 -23.85 -22.93
C GLN A 595 53.32 -25.04 -22.55
N ILE A 596 54.06 -25.61 -23.50
CA ILE A 596 55.02 -26.68 -23.31
C ILE A 596 56.43 -26.10 -23.41
N TYR A 597 57.25 -26.32 -22.39
CA TYR A 597 58.66 -25.94 -22.34
C TYR A 597 59.53 -27.18 -22.31
N SER A 598 60.61 -27.20 -23.11
CA SER A 598 61.55 -28.33 -23.15
C SER A 598 62.83 -27.99 -22.39
N PHE A 599 63.19 -28.80 -21.41
CA PHE A 599 64.41 -28.61 -20.60
C PHE A 599 65.38 -29.78 -20.80
N SER A 600 66.66 -29.50 -21.07
CA SER A 600 67.70 -30.51 -21.31
C SER A 600 68.84 -30.47 -20.29
N LYS A 601 68.83 -29.50 -19.36
CA LYS A 601 69.87 -29.34 -18.32
C LYS A 601 69.22 -29.19 -16.94
N PRO A 602 69.83 -29.73 -15.88
CA PRO A 602 69.39 -29.48 -14.51
C PRO A 602 69.48 -27.99 -14.14
N GLY A 603 68.55 -27.51 -13.32
CA GLY A 603 68.46 -26.11 -12.91
C GLY A 603 67.05 -25.74 -12.46
N VAL A 604 66.87 -24.51 -11.94
CA VAL A 604 65.56 -23.95 -11.63
C VAL A 604 65.18 -22.99 -12.76
N TYR A 605 64.10 -23.31 -13.48
CA TYR A 605 63.63 -22.52 -14.61
C TYR A 605 62.37 -21.76 -14.23
N ARG A 606 62.36 -20.45 -14.44
CA ARG A 606 61.20 -19.60 -14.17
C ARG A 606 60.36 -19.44 -15.44
N VAL A 607 59.11 -19.89 -15.37
CA VAL A 607 58.11 -19.68 -16.42
C VAL A 607 57.13 -18.62 -15.93
N GLU A 608 56.84 -17.64 -16.78
CA GLU A 608 55.93 -16.54 -16.47
C GLU A 608 54.80 -16.43 -17.48
N VAL A 609 53.66 -15.93 -17.02
CA VAL A 609 52.55 -15.47 -17.87
C VAL A 609 52.06 -14.11 -17.41
N GLU A 610 51.87 -13.19 -18.35
CA GLU A 610 51.14 -11.96 -18.17
C GLU A 610 49.75 -12.10 -18.79
N GLN A 611 48.69 -11.87 -18.02
CA GLN A 611 47.34 -11.79 -18.55
C GLN A 611 46.90 -10.33 -18.64
N LEU A 612 46.33 -9.98 -19.79
CA LEU A 612 45.64 -8.72 -20.05
C LEU A 612 44.18 -9.00 -20.38
N ILE A 613 43.28 -8.58 -19.51
CA ILE A 613 41.84 -8.53 -19.80
C ILE A 613 41.51 -7.11 -20.24
N GLY A 614 41.21 -6.94 -21.52
CA GLY A 614 40.81 -5.64 -22.05
C GLY A 614 39.29 -5.58 -22.17
N VAL A 615 38.67 -4.61 -21.48
CA VAL A 615 37.24 -4.34 -21.56
C VAL A 615 37.03 -2.93 -22.06
N LYS A 616 36.52 -2.81 -23.29
CA LYS A 616 36.28 -1.53 -23.96
C LYS A 616 34.89 -1.49 -24.55
N ALA A 617 34.18 -0.40 -24.29
CA ALA A 617 32.86 -0.11 -24.79
C ALA A 617 32.83 1.34 -25.29
N SER A 618 32.32 1.56 -26.50
CA SER A 618 32.18 2.90 -27.08
C SER A 618 30.87 3.06 -27.84
N GLY A 619 30.15 4.15 -27.56
CA GLY A 619 28.82 4.45 -28.12
C GLY A 619 27.87 4.98 -27.04
N GLY A 620 26.72 4.32 -26.85
CA GLY A 620 25.72 4.72 -25.84
C GLY A 620 26.13 4.53 -24.38
N TYR A 621 27.26 3.86 -24.15
CA TYR A 621 27.90 3.71 -22.85
C TYR A 621 29.41 3.61 -23.10
N ASN A 622 30.21 4.37 -22.35
CA ASN A 622 31.65 4.39 -22.52
C ASN A 622 32.31 3.77 -21.30
N LEU A 623 33.12 2.75 -21.53
CA LEU A 623 33.89 2.09 -20.51
C LEU A 623 35.23 1.68 -21.12
N SER A 624 36.32 1.94 -20.41
CA SER A 624 37.64 1.42 -20.76
C SER A 624 38.30 0.96 -19.48
N ARG A 625 38.52 -0.36 -19.35
CA ARG A 625 39.14 -0.98 -18.19
C ARG A 625 40.08 -2.07 -18.68
N ASP A 626 41.34 -1.95 -18.33
CA ASP A 626 42.37 -2.93 -18.66
C ASP A 626 42.88 -3.54 -17.34
N ILE A 627 42.64 -4.84 -17.15
CA ILE A 627 43.07 -5.58 -15.97
C ILE A 627 44.33 -6.35 -16.34
N LYS A 628 45.45 -6.02 -15.69
CA LYS A 628 46.76 -6.64 -15.93
C LYS A 628 47.23 -7.39 -14.70
N ARG A 629 47.74 -8.59 -14.91
CA ARG A 629 48.29 -9.42 -13.82
C ARG A 629 49.34 -10.39 -14.34
N LYS A 630 50.26 -10.77 -13.45
CA LYS A 630 51.35 -11.68 -13.75
C LYS A 630 51.32 -12.85 -12.78
N ALA A 631 51.66 -14.03 -13.28
CA ALA A 631 51.97 -15.18 -12.47
C ALA A 631 53.27 -15.81 -12.96
N PHE A 632 54.00 -16.43 -12.05
CA PHE A 632 55.19 -17.20 -12.38
C PHE A 632 55.20 -18.51 -11.60
N VAL A 633 55.93 -19.48 -12.11
CA VAL A 633 56.26 -20.72 -11.42
C VAL A 633 57.73 -21.05 -11.65
N GLU A 634 58.38 -21.54 -10.62
CA GLU A 634 59.76 -22.04 -10.68
C GLU A 634 59.71 -23.56 -10.82
N ILE A 635 60.31 -24.07 -11.89
CA ILE A 635 60.31 -25.48 -12.27
C ILE A 635 61.70 -26.04 -11.97
N PRO A 636 61.87 -26.81 -10.89
CA PRO A 636 63.11 -27.50 -10.59
C PRO A 636 63.29 -28.69 -11.53
N VAL A 637 64.39 -28.68 -12.29
CA VAL A 637 64.81 -29.76 -13.18
C VAL A 637 66.05 -30.42 -12.58
N VAL A 638 66.02 -31.73 -12.36
CA VAL A 638 67.11 -32.47 -11.70
C VAL A 638 67.70 -33.55 -12.62
N SER A 639 68.95 -33.94 -12.34
CA SER A 639 69.68 -34.96 -13.12
C SER A 639 69.51 -36.34 -12.51
N GLY A 640 69.17 -37.32 -13.34
CA GLY A 640 69.20 -38.74 -12.98
C GLY A 640 68.04 -39.20 -12.09
N LYS A 641 67.78 -40.52 -12.10
CA LYS A 641 66.82 -41.16 -11.20
C LYS A 641 67.32 -41.06 -9.76
N LYS A 642 66.91 -40.03 -9.03
CA LYS A 642 66.55 -40.29 -7.64
C LYS A 642 65.22 -41.04 -7.70
N GLU A 643 65.22 -42.31 -7.30
CA GLU A 643 64.06 -42.84 -6.58
C GLU A 643 63.90 -41.94 -5.36
N VAL A 644 63.18 -40.83 -5.53
CA VAL A 644 62.53 -40.19 -4.42
C VAL A 644 61.49 -41.21 -4.00
N GLN A 645 61.60 -41.69 -2.78
CA GLN A 645 60.52 -42.39 -2.11
C GLN A 645 59.33 -41.41 -2.09
N THR A 646 58.49 -41.44 -3.14
CA THR A 646 57.34 -40.55 -3.22
C THR A 646 56.31 -41.11 -2.27
N ASP A 647 56.29 -40.57 -1.06
CA ASP A 647 55.26 -40.78 -0.04
C ASP A 647 53.90 -40.14 -0.44
N VAL A 648 53.68 -39.95 -1.74
CA VAL A 648 52.54 -39.24 -2.38
C VAL A 648 51.78 -40.25 -3.26
N GLN A 649 50.61 -40.69 -2.78
CA GLN A 649 49.77 -41.68 -3.46
C GLN A 649 48.82 -41.01 -4.48
N THR A 650 48.23 -41.82 -5.36
CA THR A 650 47.21 -41.34 -6.30
C THR A 650 45.98 -40.88 -5.51
N GLY A 651 45.67 -39.59 -5.61
CA GLY A 651 44.58 -38.96 -4.87
C GLY A 651 45.00 -38.08 -3.69
N ASP A 652 46.31 -37.87 -3.47
CA ASP A 652 46.83 -36.87 -2.54
C ASP A 652 46.89 -35.48 -3.18
N PHE A 653 46.69 -34.44 -2.37
CA PHE A 653 46.73 -33.03 -2.76
C PHE A 653 48.02 -32.38 -2.27
N MET A 654 48.84 -31.85 -3.18
CA MET A 654 50.13 -31.23 -2.88
C MET A 654 50.03 -29.71 -2.77
N LEU A 655 50.70 -29.12 -1.78
CA LEU A 655 50.69 -27.67 -1.57
C LEU A 655 51.41 -26.97 -2.74
N VAL A 656 50.71 -26.07 -3.43
CA VAL A 656 51.25 -25.33 -4.59
C VAL A 656 51.55 -23.88 -4.24
N LYS A 657 50.64 -23.24 -3.50
CA LYS A 657 50.77 -21.82 -3.16
C LYS A 657 50.02 -21.53 -1.88
N VAL A 658 50.56 -20.60 -1.12
CA VAL A 658 49.86 -19.97 0.00
C VAL A 658 49.79 -18.49 -0.31
N GLU A 659 48.57 -17.96 -0.36
CA GLU A 659 48.35 -16.54 -0.56
C GLU A 659 47.62 -15.95 0.64
N SER A 660 48.27 -14.98 1.28
CA SER A 660 47.61 -14.06 2.20
C SER A 660 47.22 -12.84 1.39
N LYS A 661 45.93 -12.55 1.27
CA LYS A 661 45.42 -11.36 0.58
C LYS A 661 45.29 -10.13 1.48
N GLU A 662 46.09 -10.08 2.54
CA GLU A 662 46.13 -9.04 3.59
C GLU A 662 45.20 -9.27 4.78
N ALA A 663 45.73 -8.92 5.95
CA ALA A 663 45.09 -8.93 7.25
C ALA A 663 44.68 -7.49 7.57
N TRP A 664 43.39 -7.25 7.81
CA TRP A 664 42.91 -5.89 7.98
C TRP A 664 42.11 -5.75 9.27
N PHE A 665 42.35 -4.64 9.98
CA PHE A 665 41.81 -4.38 11.30
C PHE A 665 40.98 -3.10 11.32
N SER A 666 39.88 -3.13 12.07
CA SER A 666 38.97 -2.01 12.29
C SER A 666 38.80 -1.80 13.80
N GLY A 667 39.24 -0.64 14.31
CA GLY A 667 38.87 -0.18 15.66
C GLY A 667 37.55 0.58 15.59
N VAL A 668 36.51 0.10 16.25
CA VAL A 668 35.18 0.76 16.28
C VAL A 668 34.78 1.02 17.72
N GLU A 669 34.35 2.24 18.04
CA GLU A 669 33.70 2.52 19.32
C GLU A 669 32.35 1.77 19.41
N GLU A 670 32.14 1.12 20.55
CA GLU A 670 31.10 0.10 20.83
C GLU A 670 29.65 0.54 20.53
N GLY A 671 29.39 1.84 20.41
CA GLY A 671 28.06 2.41 20.13
C GLY A 671 27.55 2.22 18.69
N TYR A 672 28.43 2.06 17.70
CA TYR A 672 28.06 2.19 16.27
C TYR A 672 27.64 0.89 15.57
N LEU A 673 27.96 -0.29 16.12
CA LEU A 673 27.61 -1.59 15.53
C LEU A 673 26.12 -1.97 15.72
N ARG A 674 25.42 -1.33 16.66
CA ARG A 674 23.99 -1.59 16.92
C ARG A 674 23.09 -1.12 15.77
N ASP A 675 23.40 0.02 15.15
CA ASP A 675 22.55 0.60 14.10
C ASP A 675 22.76 -0.08 12.73
N ALA A 676 23.96 -0.60 12.45
CA ALA A 676 24.23 -1.33 11.21
C ALA A 676 23.51 -2.68 11.11
N ARG A 677 23.20 -3.32 12.25
CA ARG A 677 22.47 -4.60 12.32
C ARG A 677 20.95 -4.47 12.14
N ALA A 678 20.40 -3.25 12.20
CA ALA A 678 18.95 -3.00 12.14
C ALA A 678 18.41 -2.70 10.71
N SER A 679 19.25 -2.69 9.68
CA SER A 679 18.83 -2.45 8.29
C SER A 679 19.03 -3.69 7.41
N GLU A 680 18.04 -3.99 6.56
CA GLU A 680 18.01 -5.18 5.66
C GLU A 680 19.15 -5.24 4.62
N ASN A 681 20.01 -4.22 4.54
CA ASN A 681 21.13 -4.15 3.59
C ASN A 681 22.49 -3.97 4.30
N GLY A 682 22.75 -4.81 5.31
CA GLY A 682 23.94 -4.74 6.16
C GLY A 682 25.28 -4.62 5.43
N LEU A 683 25.46 -5.25 4.27
CA LEU A 683 26.73 -5.23 3.52
C LEU A 683 27.10 -3.87 2.89
N SER A 684 26.10 -3.05 2.53
CA SER A 684 26.31 -1.72 1.94
C SER A 684 26.70 -0.67 2.99
N ALA A 685 26.05 -0.74 4.17
CA ALA A 685 26.39 0.12 5.29
C ALA A 685 27.81 -0.14 5.81
N ILE A 686 28.21 -1.42 5.86
CA ILE A 686 29.55 -1.85 6.28
C ILE A 686 30.66 -1.25 5.40
N ARG A 687 30.47 -1.14 4.07
CA ARG A 687 31.48 -0.60 3.14
C ARG A 687 31.80 0.88 3.32
N LYS A 688 30.85 1.68 3.82
CA LYS A 688 30.99 3.14 3.91
C LYS A 688 31.96 3.61 5.01
N TYR A 689 32.27 2.75 5.99
CA TYR A 689 33.01 3.12 7.20
C TYR A 689 34.49 2.64 7.22
N TYR A 690 34.96 1.95 6.17
CA TYR A 690 36.33 1.43 6.04
C TYR A 690 37.38 2.48 5.60
N LYS A 691 37.62 3.55 6.37
CA LYS A 691 38.63 4.58 6.01
C LYS A 691 39.96 4.53 6.80
N ASN A 692 40.06 3.76 7.89
CA ASN A 692 41.23 3.79 8.78
C ASN A 692 41.82 2.40 9.04
N TRP A 693 42.31 1.74 7.99
CA TRP A 693 42.90 0.40 8.08
C TRP A 693 44.39 0.50 8.40
N VAL A 694 44.86 -0.22 9.43
CA VAL A 694 46.29 -0.32 9.79
C VAL A 694 46.74 -1.77 9.56
N PRO A 695 47.76 -2.02 8.71
CA PRO A 695 48.30 -3.35 8.52
C PRO A 695 49.10 -3.81 9.75
N ILE A 696 48.89 -5.03 10.22
CA ILE A 696 49.70 -5.67 11.28
C ILE A 696 50.13 -7.07 10.79
N ALA A 697 51.39 -7.43 11.05
CA ALA A 697 51.95 -8.73 10.69
C ALA A 697 51.38 -9.87 11.57
N ALA A 698 51.05 -11.01 10.96
CA ALA A 698 50.67 -12.25 11.63
C ALA A 698 51.58 -13.41 11.17
N TYR A 699 51.96 -14.29 12.09
CA TYR A 699 52.65 -15.55 11.80
C TYR A 699 51.65 -16.70 11.74
N TRP A 700 51.99 -17.75 11.00
CA TRP A 700 51.17 -18.94 10.90
C TRP A 700 52.02 -20.19 10.72
N ASN A 701 51.48 -21.34 11.13
CA ASN A 701 52.15 -22.63 10.97
C ASN A 701 52.13 -23.03 9.48
N ALA A 702 53.27 -23.47 8.95
CA ALA A 702 53.35 -23.91 7.56
C ALA A 702 52.34 -25.04 7.31
N PRO A 703 51.51 -24.95 6.26
CA PRO A 703 50.48 -25.94 6.01
C PRO A 703 51.18 -27.20 5.47
N PRO A 704 50.58 -28.39 5.66
CA PRO A 704 51.22 -29.64 5.26
C PRO A 704 51.53 -29.62 3.76
N LYS A 705 52.73 -30.07 3.39
CA LYS A 705 53.18 -30.15 1.98
C LYS A 705 52.34 -31.11 1.14
N VAL A 706 51.76 -32.13 1.77
CA VAL A 706 50.89 -33.13 1.16
C VAL A 706 49.67 -33.33 2.07
N LEU A 707 48.48 -33.24 1.48
CA LEU A 707 47.20 -33.54 2.08
C LEU A 707 46.74 -34.92 1.65
N ARG A 708 46.56 -35.80 2.64
CA ARG A 708 46.08 -37.16 2.46
C ARG A 708 44.59 -37.27 2.79
N LYS A 709 43.91 -38.27 2.22
CA LYS A 709 42.48 -38.55 2.49
C LYS A 709 42.23 -38.72 3.99
N GLY A 710 41.32 -37.93 4.55
CA GLY A 710 40.95 -37.97 5.98
C GLY A 710 41.95 -37.29 6.94
N GLN A 711 42.98 -36.62 6.43
CA GLN A 711 43.92 -35.85 7.25
C GLN A 711 43.27 -34.55 7.73
N LYS A 712 43.25 -34.37 9.05
CA LYS A 712 42.88 -33.08 9.66
C LYS A 712 44.02 -32.09 9.48
N VAL A 713 43.69 -30.92 8.96
CA VAL A 713 44.65 -29.83 8.75
C VAL A 713 44.38 -28.76 9.78
N GLU A 714 45.43 -28.40 10.52
CA GLU A 714 45.39 -27.33 11.49
C GLU A 714 46.26 -26.17 11.00
N ILE A 715 45.68 -24.98 10.91
CA ILE A 715 46.39 -23.76 10.54
C ILE A 715 46.22 -22.77 11.70
N ILE A 716 47.30 -22.55 12.45
CA ILE A 716 47.31 -21.65 13.61
C ILE A 716 47.82 -20.29 13.18
N PHE A 717 47.17 -19.22 13.62
CA PHE A 717 47.59 -17.83 13.43
C PHE A 717 48.07 -17.23 14.76
N THR A 718 49.13 -16.43 14.74
CA THR A 718 49.68 -15.76 15.93
C THR A 718 49.99 -14.30 15.63
N ARG A 719 49.53 -13.39 16.51
CA ARG A 719 49.74 -11.94 16.43
C ARG A 719 50.90 -11.50 17.32
N LEU A 720 51.62 -10.44 16.92
CA LEU A 720 52.83 -9.95 17.61
C LEU A 720 52.62 -8.81 18.64
N ASP A 721 51.58 -7.98 18.53
CA ASP A 721 51.47 -6.76 19.35
C ASP A 721 50.07 -6.47 19.93
N ARG A 722 50.02 -5.98 21.18
CA ARG A 722 48.79 -5.57 21.92
C ARG A 722 48.27 -4.20 21.46
N PRO A 723 47.00 -4.07 21.03
CA PRO A 723 46.34 -2.78 20.91
C PRO A 723 45.64 -2.37 22.21
N ASN A 724 45.51 -1.06 22.44
CA ASN A 724 44.91 -0.48 23.64
C ASN A 724 43.37 -0.26 23.55
N LYS A 725 42.69 -0.82 22.53
CA LYS A 725 41.24 -0.59 22.24
C LYS A 725 40.58 -1.76 21.51
N ASP A 726 39.24 -1.82 21.54
CA ASP A 726 38.38 -2.79 20.86
C ASP A 726 38.63 -2.82 19.35
N ILE A 727 39.13 -3.95 18.83
CA ILE A 727 39.40 -4.15 17.40
C ILE A 727 38.69 -5.41 16.91
N TYR A 728 37.90 -5.26 15.86
CA TYR A 728 37.43 -6.37 15.03
C TYR A 728 38.40 -6.58 13.87
N ALA A 729 38.76 -7.83 13.61
CA ALA A 729 39.66 -8.23 12.53
C ALA A 729 38.95 -9.23 11.62
N GLU A 730 39.05 -9.05 10.32
CA GLU A 730 38.71 -10.06 9.33
C GLU A 730 39.85 -10.12 8.30
N GLY A 731 40.34 -11.32 8.03
CA GLY A 731 41.28 -11.58 6.94
C GLY A 731 41.03 -12.96 6.35
N ILE A 732 41.45 -13.13 5.10
CA ILE A 732 41.30 -14.39 4.36
C ILE A 732 42.67 -14.92 3.99
N VAL A 733 42.98 -16.12 4.45
CA VAL A 733 44.13 -16.89 3.95
C VAL A 733 43.61 -17.92 2.97
N SER A 734 44.22 -17.94 1.78
CA SER A 734 43.93 -18.94 0.75
C SER A 734 45.13 -19.87 0.62
N VAL A 735 44.89 -21.15 0.88
CA VAL A 735 45.89 -22.22 0.68
C VAL A 735 45.47 -23.04 -0.53
N TYR A 736 46.38 -23.21 -1.49
CA TYR A 736 46.11 -23.89 -2.75
C TYR A 736 46.85 -25.21 -2.81
N TYR A 737 46.11 -26.27 -3.06
CA TYR A 737 46.61 -27.61 -3.27
C TYR A 737 46.24 -28.13 -4.65
N ILE A 738 47.04 -29.05 -5.19
CA ILE A 738 46.78 -29.72 -6.46
C ILE A 738 47.02 -31.22 -6.38
N ASP A 739 46.17 -32.02 -7.01
CA ASP A 739 46.46 -33.45 -7.18
C ASP A 739 47.18 -33.75 -8.50
N LYS A 740 47.55 -35.02 -8.71
CA LYS A 740 48.26 -35.50 -9.91
C LYS A 740 47.45 -35.32 -11.20
N ASP A 741 46.13 -35.19 -11.09
CA ASP A 741 45.18 -35.07 -12.19
C ASP A 741 44.87 -33.58 -12.51
N GLY A 742 45.49 -32.65 -11.77
CA GLY A 742 45.36 -31.21 -11.99
C GLY A 742 44.14 -30.58 -11.31
N HIS A 743 43.50 -31.28 -10.36
CA HIS A 743 42.41 -30.71 -9.58
C HIS A 743 42.94 -29.73 -8.55
N VAL A 744 42.39 -28.51 -8.51
CA VAL A 744 42.81 -27.49 -7.54
C VAL A 744 41.84 -27.47 -6.37
N LEU A 745 42.37 -27.69 -5.16
CA LEU A 745 41.70 -27.50 -3.89
C LEU A 745 42.14 -26.16 -3.29
N THR A 746 41.19 -25.24 -3.11
CA THR A 746 41.42 -24.00 -2.37
C THR A 746 40.80 -24.13 -0.98
N VAL A 747 41.59 -23.90 0.06
CA VAL A 747 41.12 -23.82 1.45
C VAL A 747 41.10 -22.36 1.84
N ARG A 748 39.91 -21.85 2.23
CA ARG A 748 39.71 -20.47 2.70
C ARG A 748 39.12 -20.50 4.09
N GLY A 749 39.62 -19.63 4.97
CA GLY A 749 39.08 -19.49 6.32
C GLY A 749 39.08 -18.03 6.78
N PRO A 750 38.00 -17.53 7.39
CA PRO A 750 38.02 -16.29 8.14
C PRO A 750 38.74 -16.50 9.49
N TYR A 751 39.29 -15.43 10.06
CA TYR A 751 39.81 -15.44 11.42
C TYR A 751 39.29 -14.23 12.21
N GLY A 752 38.93 -14.41 13.49
CA GLY A 752 38.44 -13.36 14.40
C GLY A 752 39.24 -13.33 15.72
N VAL A 753 39.34 -12.15 16.36
CA VAL A 753 40.20 -11.91 17.54
C VAL A 753 39.34 -11.61 18.78
N ASP A 754 39.70 -12.17 19.94
CA ASP A 754 39.05 -11.92 21.24
C ASP A 754 39.64 -10.69 21.97
N LYS A 755 38.84 -10.07 22.84
CA LYS A 755 39.10 -8.82 23.58
C LYS A 755 40.21 -8.92 24.64
N ASN A 756 40.60 -10.11 25.10
CA ASN A 756 41.42 -10.24 26.32
C ASN A 756 42.59 -11.25 26.26
N SER A 757 42.90 -11.87 25.13
CA SER A 757 44.01 -12.82 25.05
C SER A 757 45.20 -12.28 24.24
N ASN A 758 46.43 -12.51 24.76
CA ASN A 758 47.67 -12.29 24.00
C ASN A 758 47.91 -13.35 22.93
N THR A 759 47.10 -14.40 22.94
CA THR A 759 47.25 -15.57 22.09
C THR A 759 45.85 -16.00 21.69
N VAL A 760 45.46 -15.70 20.45
CA VAL A 760 44.24 -16.26 19.87
C VAL A 760 44.69 -17.46 19.04
N VAL A 761 44.41 -18.67 19.54
CA VAL A 761 44.55 -19.90 18.76
C VAL A 761 43.23 -20.11 18.05
N LEU A 762 43.20 -19.92 16.73
CA LEU A 762 42.08 -20.36 15.92
C LEU A 762 42.39 -21.75 15.39
N GLU A 763 41.71 -22.75 15.93
CA GLU A 763 41.73 -24.12 15.43
C GLU A 763 40.71 -24.24 14.30
N GLY A 764 41.13 -23.89 13.08
CA GLY A 764 40.41 -24.32 11.89
C GLY A 764 40.74 -25.78 11.63
N ILE A 765 39.94 -26.71 12.18
CA ILE A 765 40.05 -28.13 11.83
C ILE A 765 39.27 -28.36 10.53
N PHE A 766 39.98 -28.40 9.41
CA PHE A 766 39.39 -28.79 8.14
C PHE A 766 39.28 -30.31 8.10
N ASP A 767 38.05 -30.81 8.23
CA ASP A 767 37.76 -32.24 8.13
C ASP A 767 37.44 -32.57 6.66
N ILE A 768 38.44 -33.06 5.94
CA ILE A 768 38.34 -33.37 4.50
C ILE A 768 37.74 -34.78 4.32
N THR A 769 36.55 -35.01 4.88
CA THR A 769 35.92 -36.33 4.93
C THR A 769 35.16 -36.71 3.64
N ASP A 770 34.72 -35.74 2.83
CA ASP A 770 33.99 -35.98 1.56
C ASP A 770 34.92 -35.94 0.32
N TRP A 771 35.99 -36.74 0.38
CA TRP A 771 37.10 -36.76 -0.60
C TRP A 771 36.68 -37.05 -2.04
N ASP A 772 35.63 -37.86 -2.20
CA ASP A 772 35.20 -38.35 -3.52
C ASP A 772 34.37 -37.28 -4.25
N ARG A 773 33.69 -36.39 -3.51
CA ARG A 773 32.97 -35.22 -4.06
C ARG A 773 33.90 -34.06 -4.42
N ILE A 774 35.03 -33.92 -3.73
CA ILE A 774 36.11 -32.97 -4.05
C ILE A 774 36.74 -33.33 -5.40
N ARG A 775 37.04 -34.61 -5.63
CA ARG A 775 37.59 -35.09 -6.92
C ARG A 775 36.59 -35.07 -8.08
N ALA A 776 35.29 -35.10 -7.83
CA ALA A 776 34.29 -34.99 -8.89
C ALA A 776 34.23 -33.59 -9.54
N ARG A 777 34.91 -32.59 -8.98
CA ARG A 777 34.94 -31.20 -9.47
C ARG A 777 36.35 -30.78 -9.83
N ARG A 778 36.54 -30.24 -11.04
CA ARG A 778 37.86 -29.85 -11.54
C ARG A 778 38.56 -28.78 -10.69
N ASN A 779 37.77 -27.88 -10.09
CA ASN A 779 38.21 -26.86 -9.11
C ASN A 779 37.22 -26.85 -7.93
N PHE A 780 37.72 -26.88 -6.70
CA PHE A 780 36.91 -26.91 -5.48
C PHE A 780 37.42 -25.88 -4.46
N SER A 781 36.50 -25.09 -3.86
CA SER A 781 36.78 -24.19 -2.73
C SER A 781 36.05 -24.71 -1.50
N ILE A 782 36.77 -24.91 -0.39
CA ILE A 782 36.16 -25.12 0.92
C ILE A 782 35.96 -23.73 1.53
N ASP A 783 34.71 -23.26 1.53
CA ASP A 783 34.28 -22.00 2.15
C ASP A 783 33.40 -22.32 3.39
N ASP A 784 33.84 -23.22 4.28
CA ASP A 784 33.05 -23.67 5.43
C ASP A 784 33.63 -23.19 6.76
N VAL A 785 33.39 -21.92 7.10
CA VAL A 785 33.19 -21.50 8.51
C VAL A 785 32.10 -20.43 8.55
N HIS A 786 30.98 -20.75 9.16
CA HIS A 786 29.91 -19.82 9.49
C HIS A 786 30.01 -19.48 10.98
N GLU A 787 30.24 -18.19 11.26
CA GLU A 787 30.23 -17.50 12.56
C GLU A 787 30.76 -18.29 13.78
N ILE A 788 31.97 -17.94 14.24
CA ILE A 788 32.46 -18.35 15.55
C ILE A 788 31.97 -17.32 16.57
N GLY A 789 31.04 -17.73 17.43
CA GLY A 789 30.60 -16.92 18.55
C GLY A 789 31.30 -17.35 19.84
N ILE A 790 31.86 -16.37 20.57
CA ILE A 790 32.48 -16.58 21.87
C ILE A 790 31.52 -16.05 22.93
N LYS A 791 31.12 -16.90 23.88
CA LYS A 791 30.32 -16.49 25.05
C LYS A 791 31.14 -16.67 26.31
N VAL A 792 31.49 -15.55 26.94
CA VAL A 792 32.20 -15.54 28.23
C VAL A 792 31.17 -15.47 29.35
N VAL A 793 31.16 -16.47 30.24
CA VAL A 793 30.38 -16.46 31.48
C VAL A 793 31.36 -16.58 32.64
N GLY A 794 31.84 -15.45 33.16
CA GLY A 794 32.86 -15.41 34.20
C GLY A 794 34.24 -15.85 33.70
N ALA A 795 34.91 -16.77 34.40
CA ALA A 795 36.22 -17.31 34.02
C ALA A 795 36.16 -18.44 32.96
N LEU A 796 34.96 -18.80 32.50
CA LEU A 796 34.71 -19.86 31.52
C LEU A 796 34.47 -19.27 30.14
N VAL A 797 35.24 -19.75 29.17
CA VAL A 797 35.06 -19.46 27.74
C VAL A 797 34.30 -20.62 27.11
N GLU A 798 33.05 -20.39 26.71
CA GLU A 798 32.28 -21.34 25.91
C GLU A 798 32.37 -20.91 24.44
N PHE A 799 32.84 -21.84 23.60
CA PHE A 799 32.88 -21.67 22.14
C PHE A 799 31.64 -22.34 21.56
N TYR A 800 30.97 -21.69 20.62
CA TYR A 800 30.01 -22.37 19.77
C TYR A 800 30.33 -22.18 18.30
N ILE A 801 30.18 -23.27 17.55
CA ILE A 801 30.33 -23.31 16.10
C ILE A 801 28.94 -23.55 15.52
N VAL A 802 28.46 -22.62 14.71
CA VAL A 802 27.20 -22.80 13.98
C VAL A 802 27.51 -23.47 12.66
N ARG A 803 27.16 -24.76 12.53
CA ARG A 803 27.29 -25.48 11.26
C ARG A 803 25.94 -25.47 10.57
N ARG A 804 25.88 -25.00 9.33
CA ARG A 804 24.77 -25.30 8.42
C ARG A 804 25.25 -26.40 7.48
N PRO A 805 24.87 -27.67 7.68
CA PRO A 805 25.14 -28.69 6.69
C PRO A 805 24.31 -28.36 5.44
N PHE A 806 24.88 -28.62 4.27
CA PHE A 806 24.23 -28.41 2.97
C PHE A 806 22.78 -28.91 2.95
N GLY A 807 21.81 -27.99 2.91
CA GLY A 807 20.39 -28.28 2.67
C GLY A 807 19.53 -28.71 3.86
N GLU A 808 20.05 -28.75 5.10
CA GLU A 808 19.28 -29.11 6.31
C GLU A 808 19.37 -28.06 7.43
N LYS A 809 18.53 -28.21 8.48
CA LYS A 809 18.38 -27.26 9.60
C LYS A 809 19.69 -27.02 10.37
N GLU A 810 19.85 -25.79 10.86
CA GLU A 810 20.98 -25.34 11.67
C GLU A 810 21.31 -26.27 12.84
N THR A 811 22.58 -26.63 12.99
CA THR A 811 23.07 -27.41 14.13
C THR A 811 24.18 -26.63 14.84
N ILE A 812 23.99 -26.34 16.12
CA ILE A 812 24.94 -25.59 16.97
C ILE A 812 25.74 -26.59 17.81
N TYR A 813 27.06 -26.57 17.68
CA TYR A 813 27.96 -27.39 18.49
C TYR A 813 28.60 -26.55 19.59
N TRP A 814 28.49 -26.99 20.84
CA TRP A 814 29.05 -26.32 22.01
C TRP A 814 30.34 -27.03 22.45
N TYR A 815 31.44 -26.30 22.54
CA TYR A 815 32.70 -26.80 23.07
C TYR A 815 33.03 -26.09 24.39
N LYS A 816 33.21 -26.89 25.45
CA LYS A 816 33.49 -26.42 26.80
C LYS A 816 34.91 -26.79 27.19
N ARG A 817 35.78 -25.79 27.34
CA ARG A 817 37.14 -25.98 27.87
C ARG A 817 37.22 -25.33 29.24
N ARG A 818 37.74 -26.07 30.22
CA ARG A 818 37.95 -25.58 31.59
C ARG A 818 39.30 -24.89 31.72
#